data_AF-A0A937NZB4-F1
#
_entry.id   AF-A0A937NZB4-F1
#
_cell.length_a   1.000
_cell.length_b   1.000
_cell.length_c   1.000
_cell.angle_alpha   90.00
_cell.angle_beta   90.00
_cell.angle_gamma   90.00
#
_symmetry.space_group_name_H-M   'P 1'
#
loop_
_entity.id
_entity.type
_entity.pdbx_description
1 polymer ?
#
loop_
_entity_poly.entity_id
_entity_poly.type
_entity_poly.pdbx_seq_one_letter_code
_entity_poly.pdbx_strand_id
1 'polypeptide(L)'
;MKKIIISLLILITSSGFLLLGQKSSYDIWLNSETDDFESIRQNTEAYFEGKYKGRGSGYKQWKRWEYLNERRLSPDGKVTNHTLLNWLAYQEYLDQNPQYKKPDPTDVANGFWQFLAPTSYINGNGWNPGIGRVNCIAFHPTDPYTFYIGTPSGGIWKTSEEGANWTSLCNGIPSIGVSGIVVNPANPDIIYILTGDGDGGNTFSIGVLKSIDGGISWSATGLTFDKEDKKVGYKLKMHPTNYNILFATTTDGTYKTTDAGVTWTEVHNWLFYDIEFKPGNPSIMYGSTGWGFFRSTDTGDTWTEVTAGVPTNAWRIEIGVSPNNPTSVYLVCGPAFGDYTFVGLYRSYDNGQSFSLISDSPNILGYETDGNDSLHQTMYDLAITVSRTDYSKIMVGGINTWVSDDYGSNWTITSHWYDDNNPIGYTHADIHALEINPLNNHLYCGSDGGIYKSTDFGNNWTDLTPGISNTQFYRIAGYEPDEYLIIGGTQDNGSNKWTGGTYFRHILGADGMDCMIDHTNPDIMYYCAQNGGLHKSYNGGINATNIIPDTAAIGSWITPIIMNPVDPLIIYGGYNDVYKSYDGGENWVNLGVDGREAMAIGTDNPDRVYASDGYDFNSSHDGGYTWFNYNDNGLPANRISFIAVNPNNSKDVFVTIGGFNDGKKVYRSTSNGESFTNITGSLPNVIVNCIAYENTGADPDGAVYIGTDVGVFYRNNSLGDWIPYSNWLPTVPVFDLEINEANDLITAGTFGRGLWRSPTYSPCYVSRTLGGTGLIGYSYYQAEDWINSTRIYNQGIGQEGYYKAGNTIRLQPGFHVTNGSKFKAFLGPCGAGIPTDPGTKNTESDKKNIE
;
A
#
# COMPACT_ATOMS: atom_id res chain seq x y z
N MET A 1 -24.01 -4.45 -82.83
CA MET A 1 -25.04 -5.47 -82.51
C MET A 1 -24.91 -5.82 -81.03
N LYS A 2 -26.02 -5.64 -80.26
CA LYS A 2 -26.45 -6.27 -78.98
C LYS A 2 -25.38 -6.53 -77.89
N LYS A 3 -25.33 -5.73 -76.80
CA LYS A 3 -26.01 -5.86 -75.47
C LYS A 3 -25.67 -7.15 -74.69
N ILE A 4 -25.14 -6.99 -73.46
CA ILE A 4 -25.63 -7.61 -72.20
C ILE A 4 -25.17 -6.73 -71.01
N ILE A 5 -26.08 -6.63 -70.04
CA ILE A 5 -26.09 -5.80 -68.83
C ILE A 5 -25.36 -6.53 -67.69
N ILE A 6 -24.56 -5.85 -66.88
CA ILE A 6 -24.29 -6.23 -65.48
C ILE A 6 -24.39 -4.98 -64.61
N SER A 7 -25.27 -5.06 -63.62
CA SER A 7 -25.63 -4.03 -62.64
C SER A 7 -24.47 -3.75 -61.67
N LEU A 8 -24.10 -2.47 -61.51
CA LEU A 8 -23.30 -2.00 -60.38
C LEU A 8 -24.26 -1.53 -59.28
N LEU A 9 -24.35 -2.28 -58.18
CA LEU A 9 -24.98 -1.81 -56.95
C LEU A 9 -23.89 -1.17 -56.08
N ILE A 10 -24.06 0.11 -55.78
CA ILE A 10 -23.21 0.90 -54.90
C ILE A 10 -23.44 0.43 -53.46
N LEU A 11 -22.41 -0.12 -52.82
CA LEU A 11 -22.34 -0.27 -51.37
C LEU A 11 -21.40 0.82 -50.85
N ILE A 12 -21.99 1.80 -50.18
CA ILE A 12 -21.29 2.81 -49.40
C ILE A 12 -20.79 2.11 -48.12
N THR A 13 -19.50 1.80 -48.05
CA THR A 13 -18.84 1.50 -46.77
C THR A 13 -18.16 2.77 -46.29
N SER A 14 -18.78 3.42 -45.31
CA SER A 14 -18.16 4.47 -44.50
C SER A 14 -17.09 3.84 -43.60
N SER A 15 -15.88 3.70 -44.11
CA SER A 15 -14.72 3.35 -43.29
C SER A 15 -14.08 4.64 -42.79
N GLY A 16 -14.56 5.14 -41.65
CA GLY A 16 -13.79 6.10 -40.86
C GLY A 16 -12.55 5.37 -40.34
N PHE A 17 -11.41 5.59 -40.99
CA PHE A 17 -10.12 5.26 -40.40
C PHE A 17 -9.91 6.22 -39.22
N LEU A 18 -10.27 5.77 -38.02
CA LEU A 18 -9.68 6.30 -36.80
C LEU A 18 -8.17 5.99 -36.86
N LEU A 19 -7.35 7.03 -36.85
CA LEU A 19 -5.93 6.93 -36.53
C LEU A 19 -5.84 6.32 -35.12
N LEU A 20 -5.60 5.02 -35.03
CA LEU A 20 -5.15 4.40 -33.78
C LEU A 20 -3.73 4.93 -33.52
N GLY A 21 -3.64 5.98 -32.70
CA GLY A 21 -2.37 6.38 -32.10
C GLY A 21 -1.77 5.19 -31.33
N GLN A 22 -0.45 5.08 -31.35
CA GLN A 22 0.27 4.08 -30.56
C GLN A 22 -0.08 4.26 -29.08
N LYS A 23 -0.78 3.31 -28.45
CA LYS A 23 -1.13 3.37 -27.02
C LYS A 23 0.12 3.11 -26.16
N SER A 24 0.26 3.84 -25.05
CA SER A 24 1.28 3.54 -24.04
C SER A 24 0.93 2.25 -23.29
N SER A 25 1.88 1.65 -22.55
CA SER A 25 1.56 0.51 -21.69
C SER A 25 0.47 0.85 -20.67
N TYR A 26 0.56 2.05 -20.08
CA TYR A 26 -0.39 2.55 -19.09
C TYR A 26 -1.84 2.58 -19.61
N ASP A 27 -2.04 2.94 -20.88
CA ASP A 27 -3.37 2.98 -21.49
C ASP A 27 -3.99 1.59 -21.73
N ILE A 28 -3.16 0.54 -21.72
CA ILE A 28 -3.64 -0.83 -21.93
C ILE A 28 -4.28 -1.37 -20.65
N TRP A 29 -3.76 -0.99 -19.48
CA TRP A 29 -4.19 -1.55 -18.20
C TRP A 29 -4.86 -0.55 -17.26
N LEU A 30 -4.31 0.64 -17.05
CA LEU A 30 -4.93 1.62 -16.16
C LEU A 30 -6.12 2.32 -16.85
N ASN A 31 -5.94 2.73 -18.11
CA ASN A 31 -6.98 3.38 -18.91
C ASN A 31 -7.65 2.41 -19.91
N SER A 32 -7.76 1.14 -19.54
CA SER A 32 -8.24 0.11 -20.48
C SER A 32 -9.69 0.32 -20.90
N GLU A 33 -9.96 0.15 -22.19
CA GLU A 33 -11.31 0.20 -22.78
C GLU A 33 -12.17 -1.01 -22.39
N THR A 34 -11.55 -2.09 -21.89
CA THR A 34 -12.24 -3.27 -21.38
C THR A 34 -12.10 -3.36 -19.87
N ASP A 35 -13.06 -4.03 -19.22
CA ASP A 35 -13.02 -4.39 -17.80
C ASP A 35 -12.66 -5.87 -17.59
N ASP A 36 -12.63 -6.69 -18.64
CA ASP A 36 -12.22 -8.09 -18.59
C ASP A 36 -10.72 -8.21 -18.29
N PHE A 37 -10.39 -8.75 -17.12
CA PHE A 37 -9.01 -8.81 -16.62
C PHE A 37 -8.10 -9.62 -17.55
N GLU A 38 -8.60 -10.75 -18.07
CA GLU A 38 -7.82 -11.61 -18.95
C GLU A 38 -7.46 -10.94 -20.27
N SER A 39 -8.39 -10.18 -20.85
CA SER A 39 -8.13 -9.35 -22.03
C SER A 39 -7.08 -8.28 -21.73
N ILE A 40 -7.16 -7.59 -20.58
CA ILE A 40 -6.15 -6.60 -20.16
C ILE A 40 -4.77 -7.25 -20.04
N ARG A 41 -4.71 -8.40 -19.37
CA ARG A 41 -3.49 -9.17 -19.16
C ARG A 41 -2.85 -9.60 -20.48
N GLN A 42 -3.62 -10.24 -21.35
CA GLN A 42 -3.14 -10.71 -22.65
C GLN A 42 -2.64 -9.56 -23.53
N ASN A 43 -3.37 -8.44 -23.57
CA ASN A 43 -2.97 -7.26 -24.35
C ASN A 43 -1.68 -6.63 -23.80
N THR A 44 -1.51 -6.61 -22.48
CA THR A 44 -0.33 -5.99 -21.85
C THR A 44 0.90 -6.91 -21.96
N GLU A 45 0.76 -8.21 -21.75
CA GLU A 45 1.85 -9.16 -21.98
C GLU A 45 2.29 -9.17 -23.45
N ALA A 46 1.35 -9.11 -24.40
CA ALA A 46 1.66 -8.95 -25.82
C ALA A 46 2.37 -7.62 -26.12
N TYR A 47 2.01 -6.53 -25.43
CA TYR A 47 2.72 -5.25 -25.58
C TYR A 47 4.19 -5.35 -25.15
N PHE A 48 4.49 -6.13 -24.11
CA PHE A 48 5.85 -6.30 -23.59
C PHE A 48 6.64 -7.45 -24.22
N GLU A 49 6.02 -8.23 -25.10
CA GLU A 49 6.71 -9.29 -25.83
C GLU A 49 7.86 -8.71 -26.67
N GLY A 50 9.08 -9.21 -26.45
CA GLY A 50 10.29 -8.72 -27.13
C GLY A 50 10.76 -7.32 -26.73
N LYS A 51 10.12 -6.65 -25.75
CA LYS A 51 10.54 -5.34 -25.23
C LYS A 51 11.41 -5.46 -23.98
N TYR A 52 12.18 -4.41 -23.71
CA TYR A 52 12.90 -4.27 -22.44
C TYR A 52 11.91 -4.17 -21.28
N LYS A 53 12.10 -4.99 -20.24
CA LYS A 53 11.24 -5.08 -19.05
C LYS A 53 11.88 -4.50 -17.78
N GLY A 54 13.05 -3.85 -17.91
CA GLY A 54 13.76 -3.27 -16.77
C GLY A 54 13.28 -1.86 -16.41
N ARG A 55 14.16 -1.07 -15.78
CA ARG A 55 13.83 0.27 -15.26
C ARG A 55 13.30 1.19 -16.35
N GLY A 56 12.25 1.95 -16.05
CA GLY A 56 11.63 2.89 -17.00
C GLY A 56 10.79 2.28 -18.12
N SER A 57 10.60 0.96 -18.14
CA SER A 57 9.73 0.29 -19.13
C SER A 57 8.24 0.33 -18.80
N GLY A 58 7.87 0.65 -17.56
CA GLY A 58 6.50 0.51 -17.05
C GLY A 58 6.08 -0.94 -16.71
N TYR A 59 6.94 -1.93 -16.96
CA TYR A 59 6.62 -3.34 -16.68
C TYR A 59 6.46 -3.60 -15.17
N LYS A 60 7.29 -2.95 -14.33
CA LYS A 60 7.19 -3.04 -12.86
C LYS A 60 5.80 -2.59 -12.37
N GLN A 61 5.36 -1.43 -12.85
CA GLN A 61 4.05 -0.85 -12.52
C GLN A 61 2.91 -1.76 -12.98
N TRP A 62 2.99 -2.31 -14.19
CA TRP A 62 2.03 -3.30 -14.69
C TRP A 62 1.95 -4.54 -13.79
N LYS A 63 3.06 -5.21 -13.49
CA LYS A 63 3.04 -6.44 -12.68
C LYS A 63 2.52 -6.23 -11.27
N ARG A 64 2.76 -5.04 -10.69
CA ARG A 64 2.15 -4.63 -9.42
C ARG A 64 0.63 -4.48 -9.54
N TRP A 65 0.15 -3.76 -10.55
CA TRP A 65 -1.28 -3.59 -10.79
C TRP A 65 -1.97 -4.95 -11.03
N GLU A 66 -1.33 -5.82 -11.82
CA GLU A 66 -1.83 -7.16 -12.11
C GLU A 66 -1.96 -7.99 -10.83
N TYR A 67 -0.90 -8.03 -10.01
CA TYR A 67 -0.92 -8.71 -8.71
C TYR A 67 -2.05 -8.22 -7.80
N LEU A 68 -2.28 -6.90 -7.74
CA LEU A 68 -3.34 -6.35 -6.90
C LEU A 68 -4.73 -6.69 -7.45
N ASN A 69 -4.94 -6.63 -8.76
CA ASN A 69 -6.26 -6.79 -9.36
C ASN A 69 -6.67 -8.25 -9.62
N GLU A 70 -5.74 -9.16 -9.91
CA GLU A 70 -6.06 -10.58 -10.17
C GLU A 70 -6.75 -11.27 -8.97
N ARG A 71 -6.54 -10.75 -7.76
CA ARG A 71 -7.16 -11.22 -6.51
C ARG A 71 -8.46 -10.50 -6.16
N ARG A 72 -8.85 -9.47 -6.93
CA ARG A 72 -9.95 -8.54 -6.64
C ARG A 72 -10.99 -8.48 -7.76
N LEU A 73 -11.13 -9.58 -8.49
CA LEU A 73 -12.06 -9.67 -9.61
C LEU A 73 -13.50 -9.90 -9.14
N SER A 74 -14.44 -9.39 -9.92
CA SER A 74 -15.84 -9.78 -9.81
C SER A 74 -16.05 -11.25 -10.20
N PRO A 75 -17.21 -11.86 -9.88
CA PRO A 75 -17.52 -13.24 -10.25
C PRO A 75 -17.40 -13.57 -11.75
N ASP A 76 -17.59 -12.57 -12.61
CA ASP A 76 -17.46 -12.68 -14.08
C ASP A 76 -16.07 -12.32 -14.60
N GLY A 77 -15.05 -12.21 -13.71
CA GLY A 77 -13.65 -12.05 -14.10
C GLY A 77 -13.24 -10.61 -14.44
N LYS A 78 -14.03 -9.61 -14.03
CA LYS A 78 -13.78 -8.21 -14.35
C LYS A 78 -13.09 -7.45 -13.24
N VAL A 79 -12.31 -6.46 -13.65
CA VAL A 79 -11.78 -5.42 -12.75
C VAL A 79 -12.92 -4.48 -12.38
N THR A 80 -13.09 -4.25 -11.08
CA THR A 80 -14.10 -3.35 -10.51
C THR A 80 -13.45 -2.42 -9.50
N ASN A 81 -14.16 -1.37 -9.09
CA ASN A 81 -13.74 -0.48 -8.02
C ASN A 81 -13.80 -1.21 -6.66
N HIS A 82 -12.78 -2.04 -6.43
CA HIS A 82 -12.67 -2.90 -5.26
C HIS A 82 -12.60 -2.10 -3.96
N THR A 83 -12.11 -0.86 -3.99
CA THR A 83 -12.11 0.04 -2.83
C THR A 83 -13.54 0.28 -2.34
N LEU A 84 -14.45 0.67 -3.24
CA LEU A 84 -15.85 0.90 -2.89
C LEU A 84 -16.55 -0.40 -2.50
N LEU A 85 -16.32 -1.50 -3.22
CA LEU A 85 -16.95 -2.80 -2.94
C LEU A 85 -16.61 -3.32 -1.54
N ASN A 86 -15.32 -3.30 -1.17
CA ASN A 86 -14.89 -3.70 0.16
C ASN A 86 -15.55 -2.85 1.25
N TRP A 87 -15.58 -1.52 1.05
CA TRP A 87 -16.21 -0.62 2.01
C TRP A 87 -17.70 -0.89 2.19
N LEU A 88 -18.45 -0.99 1.09
CA LEU A 88 -19.90 -1.22 1.14
C LEU A 88 -20.23 -2.57 1.81
N ALA A 89 -19.50 -3.63 1.45
CA ALA A 89 -19.68 -4.95 2.06
C ALA A 89 -19.39 -4.94 3.57
N TYR A 90 -18.36 -4.18 4.00
CA TYR A 90 -18.05 -4.05 5.41
C TYR A 90 -19.07 -3.21 6.18
N GLN A 91 -19.55 -2.10 5.61
CA GLN A 91 -20.61 -1.30 6.22
C GLN A 91 -21.91 -2.11 6.37
N GLU A 92 -22.28 -2.89 5.36
CA GLU A 92 -23.44 -3.80 5.44
C GLU A 92 -23.27 -4.81 6.57
N TYR A 93 -22.09 -5.42 6.70
CA TYR A 93 -21.79 -6.34 7.80
C TYR A 93 -21.91 -5.67 9.17
N LEU A 94 -21.39 -4.46 9.33
CA LEU A 94 -21.51 -3.69 10.57
C LEU A 94 -22.97 -3.29 10.86
N ASP A 95 -23.75 -2.97 9.83
CA ASP A 95 -25.19 -2.68 9.95
C ASP A 95 -25.98 -3.90 10.44
N GLN A 96 -25.64 -5.09 9.96
CA GLN A 96 -26.22 -6.35 10.41
C GLN A 96 -25.72 -6.78 11.79
N ASN A 97 -24.54 -6.31 12.20
CA ASN A 97 -23.88 -6.66 13.46
C ASN A 97 -23.50 -5.41 14.27
N PRO A 98 -24.50 -4.64 14.78
CA PRO A 98 -24.27 -3.35 15.41
C PRO A 98 -23.37 -3.39 16.66
N GLN A 99 -23.21 -4.57 17.27
CA GLN A 99 -22.24 -4.79 18.36
C GLN A 99 -20.78 -4.51 17.96
N TYR A 100 -20.45 -4.54 16.66
CA TYR A 100 -19.10 -4.30 16.14
C TYR A 100 -18.88 -2.88 15.59
N LYS A 101 -19.91 -2.03 15.52
CA LYS A 101 -19.84 -0.68 14.92
C LYS A 101 -18.96 0.32 15.68
N LYS A 102 -18.75 0.11 16.98
CA LYS A 102 -17.88 0.95 17.79
C LYS A 102 -16.92 0.03 18.52
N PRO A 103 -15.59 0.19 18.35
CA PRO A 103 -14.68 -0.40 19.30
C PRO A 103 -14.98 0.24 20.64
N ASP A 104 -15.66 -0.50 21.51
CA ASP A 104 -15.70 -0.14 22.92
C ASP A 104 -14.23 -0.13 23.37
N PRO A 105 -13.71 0.97 23.92
CA PRO A 105 -12.31 1.04 24.29
C PRO A 105 -11.89 0.00 25.35
N THR A 106 -12.88 -0.68 25.92
CA THR A 106 -12.72 -1.78 26.86
C THR A 106 -12.81 -3.17 26.22
N ASP A 107 -13.32 -3.27 25.01
CA ASP A 107 -13.48 -4.51 24.28
C ASP A 107 -12.15 -4.91 23.63
N VAL A 108 -11.50 -5.85 24.31
CA VAL A 108 -10.25 -6.49 23.91
C VAL A 108 -10.49 -7.92 23.40
N ALA A 109 -11.73 -8.39 23.43
CA ALA A 109 -12.08 -9.75 23.01
C ALA A 109 -12.05 -9.89 21.48
N ASN A 110 -12.23 -8.78 20.76
CA ASN A 110 -12.21 -8.67 19.30
C ASN A 110 -10.91 -8.01 18.81
N GLY A 111 -9.80 -8.26 19.51
CA GLY A 111 -8.48 -7.72 19.22
C GLY A 111 -8.12 -6.50 20.06
N PHE A 112 -6.83 -6.22 20.16
CA PHE A 112 -6.30 -5.01 20.76
C PHE A 112 -5.06 -4.58 19.99
N TRP A 113 -5.29 -4.06 18.78
CA TRP A 113 -4.21 -3.75 17.86
C TRP A 113 -3.51 -2.46 18.22
N GLN A 114 -2.19 -2.51 18.20
CA GLN A 114 -1.32 -1.39 18.49
C GLN A 114 -0.31 -1.22 17.38
N PHE A 115 -0.10 0.03 17.00
CA PHE A 115 0.95 0.39 16.08
C PHE A 115 2.33 0.07 16.69
N LEU A 116 3.21 -0.55 15.90
CA LEU A 116 4.59 -0.83 16.28
C LEU A 116 5.59 0.09 15.57
N ALA A 117 5.64 -0.01 14.24
CA ALA A 117 6.68 0.60 13.41
C ALA A 117 6.31 0.48 11.91
N PRO A 118 6.98 1.21 11.02
CA PRO A 118 7.94 2.26 11.31
C PRO A 118 7.26 3.63 11.28
N THR A 119 7.79 4.55 12.09
CA THR A 119 7.62 6.00 11.88
C THR A 119 8.89 6.68 11.45
N SER A 120 10.01 5.95 11.38
CA SER A 120 11.30 6.46 10.90
C SER A 120 12.18 5.30 10.45
N TYR A 121 13.31 5.58 9.83
CA TYR A 121 14.24 4.57 9.38
C TYR A 121 15.67 4.89 9.81
N ILE A 122 16.51 3.86 9.83
CA ILE A 122 17.96 3.98 9.87
C ILE A 122 18.46 3.30 8.61
N ASN A 123 19.26 4.01 7.82
CA ASN A 123 19.91 3.37 6.69
C ASN A 123 20.93 2.34 7.19
N GLY A 124 20.73 1.08 6.81
CA GLY A 124 21.66 0.01 7.09
C GLY A 124 22.73 -0.03 6.02
N ASN A 125 22.57 -0.95 5.08
CA ASN A 125 23.43 -1.10 3.90
C ASN A 125 22.64 -1.05 2.58
N GLY A 126 21.32 -0.83 2.64
CA GLY A 126 20.53 -0.61 1.43
C GLY A 126 20.75 0.80 0.89
N TRP A 127 20.19 1.08 -0.28
CA TRP A 127 20.55 2.27 -1.05
C TRP A 127 19.46 3.33 -1.19
N ASN A 128 18.20 2.99 -0.92
CA ASN A 128 17.08 3.93 -1.03
C ASN A 128 16.14 3.77 0.18
N PRO A 129 16.59 4.13 1.39
CA PRO A 129 15.76 3.97 2.58
C PRO A 129 14.58 4.97 2.59
N GLY A 130 13.43 4.55 3.11
CA GLY A 130 12.25 5.40 3.22
C GLY A 130 11.13 4.73 4.03
N ILE A 131 10.02 5.44 4.22
CA ILE A 131 8.83 4.93 4.94
C ILE A 131 7.69 4.60 3.97
N GLY A 132 7.41 5.49 3.02
CA GLY A 132 6.34 5.28 2.05
C GLY A 132 5.96 6.53 1.28
N ARG A 133 5.25 6.33 0.17
CA ARG A 133 4.98 7.35 -0.83
C ARG A 133 4.10 8.52 -0.37
N VAL A 134 4.45 9.72 -0.83
CA VAL A 134 3.63 10.95 -0.70
C VAL A 134 3.22 11.44 -2.09
N ASN A 135 1.92 11.38 -2.38
CA ASN A 135 1.34 11.77 -3.69
C ASN A 135 1.12 13.27 -3.81
N CYS A 136 0.71 13.96 -2.74
CA CYS A 136 0.34 15.38 -2.80
C CYS A 136 0.57 16.12 -1.47
N ILE A 137 0.72 17.44 -1.55
CA ILE A 137 0.99 18.32 -0.41
C ILE A 137 0.08 19.54 -0.49
N ALA A 138 -0.53 19.96 0.63
CA ALA A 138 -1.35 21.17 0.71
C ALA A 138 -1.08 21.96 1.99
N PHE A 139 -1.02 23.29 1.89
CA PHE A 139 -0.67 24.16 3.01
C PHE A 139 -1.89 24.82 3.63
N HIS A 140 -1.83 25.05 4.95
CA HIS A 140 -2.80 25.90 5.63
C HIS A 140 -2.68 27.35 5.11
N PRO A 141 -3.79 28.07 4.86
CA PRO A 141 -3.78 29.35 4.16
C PRO A 141 -3.20 30.51 4.97
N THR A 142 -3.07 30.37 6.29
CA THR A 142 -2.65 31.45 7.20
C THR A 142 -1.61 31.02 8.24
N ASP A 143 -1.20 29.75 8.23
CA ASP A 143 -0.20 29.22 9.17
C ASP A 143 0.87 28.45 8.39
N PRO A 144 2.11 28.96 8.31
CA PRO A 144 3.16 28.30 7.54
C PRO A 144 3.61 26.95 8.14
N TYR A 145 3.27 26.67 9.39
CA TYR A 145 3.68 25.44 10.09
C TYR A 145 2.65 24.32 9.98
N THR A 146 1.41 24.64 9.58
CA THR A 146 0.35 23.65 9.38
C THR A 146 0.24 23.27 7.92
N PHE A 147 0.36 21.97 7.62
CA PHE A 147 0.15 21.45 6.27
C PHE A 147 -0.23 19.97 6.29
N TYR A 148 -0.65 19.49 5.12
CA TYR A 148 -1.24 18.18 4.91
C TYR A 148 -0.52 17.46 3.79
N ILE A 149 -0.46 16.14 3.88
CA ILE A 149 0.03 15.26 2.82
C ILE A 149 -0.98 14.15 2.54
N GLY A 150 -1.06 13.76 1.27
CA GLY A 150 -1.82 12.60 0.81
C GLY A 150 -0.88 11.50 0.34
N THR A 151 -1.29 10.25 0.55
CA THR A 151 -0.50 9.05 0.23
C THR A 151 -1.39 8.09 -0.58
N PRO A 152 -0.82 7.14 -1.35
CA PRO A 152 -1.61 6.32 -2.26
C PRO A 152 -2.50 5.27 -1.58
N SER A 153 -2.13 4.84 -0.37
CA SER A 153 -2.81 3.80 0.40
C SER A 153 -2.62 3.95 1.93
N GLY A 154 -2.00 5.03 2.40
CA GLY A 154 -1.81 5.33 3.84
C GLY A 154 -2.64 6.51 4.36
N GLY A 155 -3.50 7.06 3.49
CA GLY A 155 -4.41 8.17 3.69
C GLY A 155 -3.77 9.55 3.83
N ILE A 156 -4.49 10.43 4.52
CA ILE A 156 -4.14 11.84 4.74
C ILE A 156 -3.49 12.03 6.11
N TRP A 157 -2.46 12.86 6.14
CA TRP A 157 -1.75 13.24 7.36
C TRP A 157 -1.65 14.75 7.48
N LYS A 158 -1.58 15.22 8.72
CA LYS A 158 -1.43 16.63 9.09
C LYS A 158 -0.25 16.82 10.02
N THR A 159 0.46 17.92 9.83
CA THR A 159 1.34 18.50 10.84
C THR A 159 0.88 19.92 11.17
N SER A 160 1.18 20.38 12.38
CA SER A 160 1.01 21.78 12.82
C SER A 160 2.33 22.41 13.29
N GLU A 161 3.45 21.71 13.07
CA GLU A 161 4.77 22.05 13.58
C GLU A 161 5.84 21.79 12.51
N GLU A 162 5.52 22.12 11.26
CA GLU A 162 6.41 22.01 10.10
C GLU A 162 7.04 20.62 9.86
N GLY A 163 6.30 19.56 10.16
CA GLY A 163 6.74 18.17 9.98
C GLY A 163 7.45 17.56 11.19
N ALA A 164 7.53 18.26 12.33
CA ALA A 164 8.10 17.69 13.56
C ALA A 164 7.22 16.58 14.17
N ASN A 165 5.90 16.67 13.98
CA ASN A 165 4.92 15.68 14.41
C ASN A 165 3.82 15.53 13.37
N TRP A 166 3.34 14.30 13.19
CA TRP A 166 2.32 13.95 12.20
C TRP A 166 1.12 13.28 12.87
N THR A 167 -0.08 13.62 12.40
CA THR A 167 -1.35 13.01 12.82
C THR A 167 -2.10 12.50 11.60
N SER A 168 -2.53 11.24 11.64
CA SER A 168 -3.37 10.67 10.59
C SER A 168 -4.80 11.19 10.74
N LEU A 169 -5.43 11.54 9.62
CA LEU A 169 -6.80 12.05 9.53
C LEU A 169 -7.73 11.06 8.82
N CYS A 170 -7.39 9.77 8.83
CA CYS A 170 -8.02 8.72 8.02
C CYS A 170 -9.26 8.08 8.66
N ASN A 171 -9.73 8.61 9.79
CA ASN A 171 -10.85 8.01 10.51
C ASN A 171 -12.13 8.07 9.68
N GLY A 172 -12.73 6.90 9.42
CA GLY A 172 -13.99 6.78 8.69
C GLY A 172 -13.88 7.06 7.18
N ILE A 173 -12.68 7.01 6.59
CA ILE A 173 -12.50 7.17 5.15
C ILE A 173 -12.67 5.82 4.44
N PRO A 174 -13.55 5.70 3.41
CA PRO A 174 -13.76 4.45 2.67
C PRO A 174 -12.60 4.03 1.76
N SER A 175 -11.89 5.03 1.24
CA SER A 175 -10.73 4.89 0.34
C SER A 175 -9.55 5.66 0.94
N ILE A 176 -8.55 4.95 1.42
CA ILE A 176 -7.37 5.56 2.06
C ILE A 176 -6.30 6.01 1.05
N GLY A 177 -6.60 6.04 -0.24
CA GLY A 177 -5.76 6.70 -1.23
C GLY A 177 -6.13 8.17 -1.40
N VAL A 178 -5.16 9.08 -1.40
CA VAL A 178 -5.36 10.53 -1.53
C VAL A 178 -4.37 11.12 -2.54
N SER A 179 -4.90 11.55 -3.68
CA SER A 179 -4.13 12.19 -4.77
C SER A 179 -4.30 13.70 -4.86
N GLY A 180 -5.29 14.27 -4.18
CA GLY A 180 -5.45 15.73 -4.15
C GLY A 180 -6.00 16.22 -2.82
N ILE A 181 -5.47 17.36 -2.33
CA ILE A 181 -5.93 18.01 -1.11
C ILE A 181 -6.07 19.50 -1.39
N VAL A 182 -7.18 20.10 -0.98
CA VAL A 182 -7.34 21.56 -0.95
C VAL A 182 -7.94 22.01 0.37
N VAL A 183 -7.35 23.07 0.95
CA VAL A 183 -7.79 23.71 2.19
C VAL A 183 -8.45 25.03 1.85
N ASN A 184 -9.67 25.26 2.32
CA ASN A 184 -10.41 26.48 2.00
C ASN A 184 -9.76 27.71 2.69
N PRO A 185 -9.33 28.74 1.94
CA PRO A 185 -8.68 29.91 2.52
C PRO A 185 -9.55 30.78 3.43
N ALA A 186 -10.87 30.78 3.24
CA ALA A 186 -11.81 31.52 4.09
C ALA A 186 -12.18 30.78 5.38
N ASN A 187 -12.15 29.45 5.36
CA ASN A 187 -12.41 28.62 6.53
C ASN A 187 -11.55 27.34 6.46
N PRO A 188 -10.37 27.31 7.13
CA PRO A 188 -9.46 26.18 7.04
C PRO A 188 -9.96 24.85 7.63
N ASP A 189 -11.07 24.86 8.37
CA ASP A 189 -11.74 23.63 8.80
C ASP A 189 -12.42 22.90 7.62
N ILE A 190 -12.67 23.62 6.52
CA ILE A 190 -13.18 23.03 5.29
C ILE A 190 -12.01 22.54 4.44
N ILE A 191 -11.90 21.22 4.34
CA ILE A 191 -10.88 20.52 3.55
C ILE A 191 -11.58 19.60 2.57
N TYR A 192 -11.08 19.51 1.34
CA TYR A 192 -11.52 18.52 0.36
C TYR A 192 -10.36 17.61 0.00
N ILE A 193 -10.67 16.32 -0.20
CA ILE A 193 -9.73 15.34 -0.71
C ILE A 193 -10.28 14.64 -1.94
N LEU A 194 -9.44 14.48 -2.95
CA LEU A 194 -9.70 13.61 -4.09
C LEU A 194 -9.07 12.25 -3.78
N THR A 195 -9.92 11.24 -3.71
CA THR A 195 -9.49 9.87 -3.37
C THR A 195 -8.89 9.15 -4.57
N GLY A 196 -8.11 8.10 -4.31
CA GLY A 196 -7.46 7.26 -5.30
C GLY A 196 -5.96 7.55 -5.48
N ASP A 197 -5.36 6.89 -6.46
CA ASP A 197 -3.93 6.92 -6.73
C ASP A 197 -3.63 7.02 -8.24
N GLY A 198 -3.54 8.25 -8.76
CA GLY A 198 -3.29 8.54 -10.18
C GLY A 198 -1.95 8.06 -10.72
N ASP A 199 -0.90 8.05 -9.90
CA ASP A 199 0.46 7.75 -10.37
C ASP A 199 0.79 6.24 -10.34
N GLY A 200 0.21 5.50 -9.39
CA GLY A 200 0.50 4.07 -9.21
C GLY A 200 -0.67 3.12 -9.48
N GLY A 201 -1.92 3.60 -9.50
CA GLY A 201 -3.09 2.76 -9.64
C GLY A 201 -3.36 1.82 -8.46
N ASN A 202 -2.75 2.07 -7.29
CA ASN A 202 -2.87 1.20 -6.10
C ASN A 202 -4.27 1.25 -5.46
N THR A 203 -5.02 2.32 -5.68
CA THR A 203 -6.33 2.53 -5.05
C THR A 203 -7.25 3.27 -6.01
N PHE A 204 -8.43 2.69 -6.27
CA PHE A 204 -9.47 3.36 -7.04
C PHE A 204 -10.11 4.51 -6.25
N SER A 205 -10.49 5.56 -6.98
CA SER A 205 -11.20 6.72 -6.45
C SER A 205 -12.65 6.36 -6.18
N ILE A 206 -13.21 6.93 -5.11
CA ILE A 206 -14.64 6.96 -4.84
C ILE A 206 -15.23 8.37 -5.05
N GLY A 207 -14.43 9.28 -5.62
CA GLY A 207 -14.77 10.67 -5.84
C GLY A 207 -14.12 11.61 -4.82
N VAL A 208 -14.79 12.72 -4.54
CA VAL A 208 -14.29 13.77 -3.63
C VAL A 208 -15.00 13.70 -2.29
N LEU A 209 -14.22 13.72 -1.21
CA LEU A 209 -14.71 13.82 0.15
C LEU A 209 -14.45 15.23 0.71
N LYS A 210 -15.31 15.67 1.62
CA LYS A 210 -15.27 16.96 2.29
C LYS A 210 -15.28 16.78 3.80
N SER A 211 -14.41 17.49 4.47
CA SER A 211 -14.45 17.74 5.91
C SER A 211 -14.91 19.17 6.18
N ILE A 212 -15.57 19.37 7.33
CA ILE A 212 -15.97 20.69 7.85
C ILE A 212 -15.44 20.93 9.27
N ASP A 213 -14.56 20.06 9.75
CA ASP A 213 -14.03 20.02 11.11
C ASP A 213 -12.50 19.82 11.13
N GLY A 214 -11.81 20.30 10.10
CA GLY A 214 -10.35 20.26 10.01
C GLY A 214 -9.78 18.86 9.75
N GLY A 215 -10.58 17.97 9.16
CA GLY A 215 -10.22 16.60 8.78
C GLY A 215 -10.48 15.56 9.87
N ILE A 216 -11.24 15.88 10.92
CA ILE A 216 -11.63 14.92 11.96
C ILE A 216 -12.65 13.91 11.41
N SER A 217 -13.57 14.38 10.56
CA SER A 217 -14.55 13.55 9.85
C SER A 217 -14.71 13.95 8.40
N TRP A 218 -15.16 13.00 7.58
CA TRP A 218 -15.28 13.14 6.14
C TRP A 218 -16.67 12.73 5.66
N SER A 219 -17.19 13.41 4.66
CA SER A 219 -18.46 13.10 4.00
C SER A 219 -18.28 13.15 2.48
N ALA A 220 -19.01 12.29 1.77
CA ALA A 220 -19.04 12.35 0.31
C ALA A 220 -19.58 13.70 -0.18
N THR A 221 -19.00 14.20 -1.27
CA THR A 221 -19.54 15.34 -2.04
C THR A 221 -20.51 14.85 -3.13
N GLY A 222 -20.97 15.74 -4.00
CA GLY A 222 -21.75 15.35 -5.19
C GLY A 222 -20.95 14.60 -6.26
N LEU A 223 -19.61 14.55 -6.16
CA LEU A 223 -18.78 13.73 -7.04
C LEU A 223 -18.51 12.40 -6.34
N THR A 224 -19.28 11.39 -6.72
CA THR A 224 -19.14 10.00 -6.27
C THR A 224 -19.00 9.10 -7.48
N PHE A 225 -18.21 8.04 -7.35
CA PHE A 225 -18.04 7.02 -8.36
C PHE A 225 -18.69 5.72 -7.91
N ASP A 226 -19.26 4.97 -8.85
CA ASP A 226 -19.89 3.68 -8.60
C ASP A 226 -18.87 2.53 -8.69
N LYS A 227 -19.30 1.32 -8.34
CA LYS A 227 -18.43 0.12 -8.34
C LYS A 227 -17.87 -0.23 -9.72
N GLU A 228 -18.47 0.27 -10.79
CA GLU A 228 -18.06 0.04 -12.18
C GLU A 228 -17.09 1.12 -12.68
N ASP A 229 -16.98 2.25 -11.97
CA ASP A 229 -16.05 3.33 -12.27
C ASP A 229 -14.63 2.99 -11.76
N LYS A 230 -13.75 2.57 -12.66
CA LYS A 230 -12.34 2.25 -12.38
C LYS A 230 -11.43 3.48 -12.37
N LYS A 231 -11.96 4.62 -11.94
CA LYS A 231 -11.26 5.92 -12.00
C LYS A 231 -10.21 6.01 -10.88
N VAL A 232 -9.07 6.62 -11.17
CA VAL A 232 -8.13 7.10 -10.15
C VAL A 232 -8.01 8.62 -10.24
N GLY A 233 -7.74 9.28 -9.12
CA GLY A 233 -7.63 10.74 -9.05
C GLY A 233 -6.22 11.23 -9.32
N TYR A 234 -6.07 12.39 -9.98
CA TYR A 234 -4.77 13.02 -10.25
C TYR A 234 -4.60 14.35 -9.51
N LYS A 235 -5.44 15.35 -9.79
CA LYS A 235 -5.33 16.69 -9.16
C LYS A 235 -6.68 17.16 -8.65
N LEU A 236 -6.64 17.86 -7.51
CA LEU A 236 -7.75 18.64 -6.97
C LEU A 236 -7.30 20.09 -6.86
N LYS A 237 -7.99 21.02 -7.52
CA LYS A 237 -7.64 22.44 -7.53
C LYS A 237 -8.81 23.30 -7.12
N MET A 238 -8.59 24.24 -6.20
CA MET A 238 -9.57 25.23 -5.78
C MET A 238 -9.30 26.58 -6.43
N HIS A 239 -10.35 27.26 -6.88
CA HIS A 239 -10.23 28.60 -7.45
C HIS A 239 -9.69 29.59 -6.40
N PRO A 240 -8.71 30.44 -6.75
CA PRO A 240 -7.92 31.20 -5.77
C PRO A 240 -8.71 32.29 -5.00
N THR A 241 -9.86 32.73 -5.52
CA THR A 241 -10.68 33.80 -4.91
C THR A 241 -12.17 33.47 -4.80
N ASN A 242 -12.61 32.30 -5.27
CA ASN A 242 -14.02 31.88 -5.24
C ASN A 242 -14.06 30.41 -4.83
N TYR A 243 -14.10 30.18 -3.53
CA TYR A 243 -13.90 28.86 -2.92
C TYR A 243 -15.08 27.91 -3.13
N ASN A 244 -16.12 28.32 -3.86
CA ASN A 244 -17.17 27.44 -4.36
C ASN A 244 -16.78 26.72 -5.66
N ILE A 245 -15.74 27.20 -6.36
CA ILE A 245 -15.27 26.62 -7.62
C ILE A 245 -14.07 25.69 -7.34
N LEU A 246 -14.24 24.41 -7.66
CA LEU A 246 -13.18 23.40 -7.58
C LEU A 246 -13.16 22.55 -8.87
N PHE A 247 -11.99 21.98 -9.16
CA PHE A 247 -11.75 21.05 -10.26
C PHE A 247 -11.13 19.76 -9.73
N ALA A 248 -11.61 18.62 -10.20
CA ALA A 248 -11.03 17.31 -9.92
C ALA A 248 -10.71 16.61 -11.25
N THR A 249 -9.47 16.19 -11.46
CA THR A 249 -9.04 15.43 -12.64
C THR A 249 -8.87 13.96 -12.29
N THR A 250 -9.29 13.08 -13.20
CA THR A 250 -9.21 11.62 -13.05
C THR A 250 -8.69 10.97 -14.34
N THR A 251 -8.42 9.66 -14.33
CA THR A 251 -8.11 8.89 -15.55
C THR A 251 -9.13 9.04 -16.66
N ASP A 252 -10.39 9.28 -16.31
CA ASP A 252 -11.49 9.42 -17.26
C ASP A 252 -12.44 10.55 -16.84
N GLY A 253 -11.96 11.77 -17.11
CA GLY A 253 -12.74 13.00 -17.00
C GLY A 253 -12.19 14.04 -16.03
N THR A 254 -12.53 15.29 -16.32
CA THR A 254 -12.34 16.42 -15.44
C THR A 254 -13.69 16.98 -15.03
N TYR A 255 -13.86 17.18 -13.73
CA TYR A 255 -15.12 17.60 -13.13
C TYR A 255 -14.95 18.98 -12.51
N LYS A 256 -15.98 19.83 -12.64
CA LYS A 256 -16.05 21.17 -12.06
C LYS A 256 -17.27 21.28 -11.15
N THR A 257 -17.09 21.88 -9.98
CA THR A 257 -18.20 22.36 -9.13
C THR A 257 -18.19 23.89 -9.10
N THR A 258 -19.36 24.50 -8.87
CA THR A 258 -19.50 25.94 -8.63
C THR A 258 -20.27 26.25 -7.34
N ASP A 259 -20.58 25.21 -6.55
CA ASP A 259 -21.38 25.27 -5.32
C ASP A 259 -20.69 24.55 -4.15
N ALA A 260 -19.35 24.59 -4.11
CA ALA A 260 -18.53 24.03 -3.03
C ALA A 260 -18.71 22.50 -2.86
N GLY A 261 -18.83 21.80 -3.98
CA GLY A 261 -18.89 20.35 -4.08
C GLY A 261 -20.27 19.74 -3.88
N VAL A 262 -21.36 20.53 -3.86
CA VAL A 262 -22.71 19.96 -3.74
C VAL A 262 -23.10 19.26 -5.05
N THR A 263 -22.80 19.88 -6.18
CA THR A 263 -22.97 19.29 -7.52
C THR A 263 -21.69 19.44 -8.33
N TRP A 264 -21.46 18.49 -9.24
CA TRP A 264 -20.32 18.47 -10.14
C TRP A 264 -20.77 18.22 -11.56
N THR A 265 -20.14 18.93 -12.50
CA THR A 265 -20.36 18.80 -13.94
C THR A 265 -19.07 18.31 -14.57
N GLU A 266 -19.14 17.24 -15.36
CA GLU A 266 -18.04 16.83 -16.23
C GLU A 266 -17.85 17.88 -17.33
N VAL A 267 -16.69 18.51 -17.37
CA VAL A 267 -16.36 19.52 -18.40
C VAL A 267 -15.79 18.88 -19.65
N HIS A 268 -15.18 17.70 -19.52
CA HIS A 268 -14.78 16.80 -20.60
C HIS A 268 -14.44 15.40 -20.06
N ASN A 269 -14.40 14.42 -20.96
CA ASN A 269 -14.25 12.98 -20.69
C ASN A 269 -12.85 12.43 -21.06
N TRP A 270 -11.80 13.14 -20.65
CA TRP A 270 -10.42 12.69 -20.85
C TRP A 270 -9.52 13.14 -19.71
N LEU A 271 -8.37 12.51 -19.56
CA LEU A 271 -7.41 12.77 -18.50
C LEU A 271 -6.69 14.10 -18.66
N PHE A 272 -6.67 14.90 -17.60
CA PHE A 272 -5.59 15.87 -17.36
C PHE A 272 -4.66 15.39 -16.23
N TYR A 273 -3.37 15.23 -16.55
CA TYR A 273 -2.32 14.94 -15.56
C TYR A 273 -2.13 16.13 -14.63
N ASP A 274 -2.14 17.35 -15.19
CA ASP A 274 -1.98 18.58 -14.43
C ASP A 274 -2.97 19.68 -14.86
N ILE A 275 -3.35 20.52 -13.90
CA ILE A 275 -4.20 21.70 -14.10
C ILE A 275 -3.76 22.88 -13.25
N GLU A 276 -3.59 24.04 -13.88
CA GLU A 276 -3.14 25.25 -13.20
C GLU A 276 -4.01 26.46 -13.52
N PHE A 277 -4.31 27.25 -12.49
CA PHE A 277 -4.88 28.59 -12.68
C PHE A 277 -3.76 29.55 -13.07
N LYS A 278 -4.02 30.43 -14.05
CA LYS A 278 -3.11 31.53 -14.31
C LYS A 278 -3.04 32.45 -13.07
N PRO A 279 -1.85 32.71 -12.51
CA PRO A 279 -1.72 33.64 -11.38
C PRO A 279 -2.31 35.02 -11.69
N GLY A 280 -3.09 35.55 -10.75
CA GLY A 280 -3.73 36.86 -10.87
C GLY A 280 -4.91 36.96 -11.86
N ASN A 281 -5.20 35.94 -12.67
CA ASN A 281 -6.41 35.91 -13.51
C ASN A 281 -6.93 34.47 -13.68
N PRO A 282 -7.78 34.00 -12.76
CA PRO A 282 -8.28 32.63 -12.77
C PRO A 282 -9.33 32.36 -13.87
N SER A 283 -9.72 33.37 -14.66
CA SER A 283 -10.50 33.13 -15.88
C SER A 283 -9.70 32.37 -16.93
N ILE A 284 -8.36 32.42 -16.84
CA ILE A 284 -7.46 31.61 -17.68
C ILE A 284 -6.98 30.42 -16.86
N MET A 285 -7.14 29.22 -17.44
CA MET A 285 -6.62 27.97 -16.88
C MET A 285 -5.83 27.21 -17.93
N TYR A 286 -4.93 26.36 -17.44
CA TYR A 286 -4.07 25.48 -18.21
C TYR A 286 -4.33 24.04 -17.79
N GLY A 287 -4.32 23.12 -18.75
CA GLY A 287 -4.49 21.69 -18.52
C GLY A 287 -3.60 20.91 -19.46
N SER A 288 -3.07 19.77 -19.00
CA SER A 288 -2.15 18.95 -19.79
C SER A 288 -2.59 17.49 -19.84
N THR A 289 -2.46 16.90 -21.01
CA THR A 289 -2.78 15.50 -21.30
C THR A 289 -1.52 14.76 -21.74
N GLY A 290 -1.66 13.47 -22.08
CA GLY A 290 -0.57 12.72 -22.72
C GLY A 290 -0.39 12.98 -24.21
N TRP A 291 -1.12 13.90 -24.82
CA TRP A 291 -0.98 14.23 -26.23
C TRP A 291 -0.93 15.74 -26.51
N GLY A 292 -1.03 16.59 -25.48
CA GLY A 292 -1.01 18.02 -25.69
C GLY A 292 -1.38 18.87 -24.49
N PHE A 293 -1.32 20.17 -24.73
CA PHE A 293 -1.62 21.23 -23.78
C PHE A 293 -2.91 21.95 -24.17
N PHE A 294 -3.72 22.27 -23.17
CA PHE A 294 -5.02 22.89 -23.32
C PHE A 294 -5.10 24.16 -22.51
N ARG A 295 -5.83 25.13 -23.05
CA ARG A 295 -6.04 26.43 -22.44
C ARG A 295 -7.52 26.78 -22.41
N SER A 296 -7.99 27.25 -21.26
CA SER A 296 -9.33 27.82 -21.07
C SER A 296 -9.23 29.33 -20.87
N THR A 297 -10.28 30.07 -21.27
CA THR A 297 -10.46 31.51 -21.02
C THR A 297 -11.77 31.86 -20.31
N ASP A 298 -12.49 30.85 -19.85
CA ASP A 298 -13.79 30.94 -19.19
C ASP A 298 -13.80 30.17 -17.86
N THR A 299 -12.66 30.15 -17.15
CA THR A 299 -12.51 29.44 -15.87
C THR A 299 -12.82 27.95 -16.01
N GLY A 300 -12.26 27.30 -17.02
CA GLY A 300 -12.34 25.85 -17.22
C GLY A 300 -13.68 25.31 -17.68
N ASP A 301 -14.61 26.15 -18.14
CA ASP A 301 -15.88 25.70 -18.74
C ASP A 301 -15.65 25.10 -20.14
N THR A 302 -14.75 25.70 -20.92
CA THR A 302 -14.32 25.18 -22.22
C THR A 302 -12.79 25.19 -22.35
N TRP A 303 -12.27 24.23 -23.11
CA TRP A 303 -10.84 24.00 -23.30
C TRP A 303 -10.49 23.96 -24.78
N THR A 304 -9.45 24.69 -25.17
CA THR A 304 -8.91 24.69 -26.53
C THR A 304 -7.49 24.17 -26.51
N GLU A 305 -7.20 23.19 -27.38
CA GLU A 305 -5.85 22.68 -27.58
C GLU A 305 -4.94 23.76 -28.17
N VAL A 306 -3.71 23.86 -27.64
CA VAL A 306 -2.67 24.72 -28.18
C VAL A 306 -1.55 23.85 -28.73
N THR A 307 -1.37 23.89 -30.04
CA THR A 307 -0.36 23.07 -30.74
C THR A 307 0.89 23.87 -31.14
N ALA A 308 0.84 25.19 -31.06
CA ALA A 308 1.94 26.06 -31.48
C ALA A 308 3.15 25.90 -30.56
N GLY A 309 4.15 25.14 -31.02
CA GLY A 309 5.42 24.92 -30.31
C GLY A 309 5.34 23.94 -29.14
N VAL A 310 4.21 23.25 -28.97
CA VAL A 310 4.07 22.12 -28.03
C VAL A 310 4.61 20.86 -28.71
N PRO A 311 5.43 20.03 -28.03
CA PRO A 311 5.98 18.81 -28.61
C PRO A 311 4.89 17.76 -28.89
N THR A 312 5.05 17.01 -29.98
CA THR A 312 4.13 15.93 -30.36
C THR A 312 4.53 14.56 -29.82
N ASN A 313 5.69 14.46 -29.19
CA ASN A 313 6.26 13.22 -28.63
C ASN A 313 6.28 13.20 -27.10
N ALA A 314 5.56 14.12 -26.44
CA ALA A 314 5.35 14.12 -25.00
C ALA A 314 4.13 13.26 -24.64
N TRP A 315 4.23 12.52 -23.54
CA TRP A 315 3.20 11.60 -23.03
C TRP A 315 2.73 11.89 -21.61
N ARG A 316 3.52 12.65 -20.85
CA ARG A 316 3.06 13.34 -19.64
C ARG A 316 3.70 14.72 -19.63
N ILE A 317 2.90 15.71 -19.28
CA ILE A 317 3.30 17.11 -19.21
C ILE A 317 2.83 17.66 -17.86
N GLU A 318 3.73 18.22 -17.07
CA GLU A 318 3.38 19.00 -15.87
C GLU A 318 3.61 20.49 -16.14
N ILE A 319 2.79 21.36 -15.51
CA ILE A 319 2.67 22.77 -15.83
C ILE A 319 3.24 23.63 -14.70
N GLY A 320 4.27 24.41 -15.00
CA GLY A 320 4.84 25.39 -14.08
C GLY A 320 4.30 26.80 -14.31
N VAL A 321 3.75 27.44 -13.28
CA VAL A 321 3.34 28.86 -13.31
C VAL A 321 3.92 29.63 -12.12
N SER A 322 4.12 30.94 -12.27
CA SER A 322 4.62 31.80 -11.18
C SER A 322 3.85 33.12 -11.05
N PRO A 323 3.47 33.54 -9.83
CA PRO A 323 2.92 34.87 -9.60
C PRO A 323 3.93 36.00 -9.88
N ASN A 324 5.25 35.73 -9.90
CA ASN A 324 6.26 36.72 -10.22
C ASN A 324 6.22 37.15 -11.69
N ASN A 325 5.87 36.22 -12.59
CA ASN A 325 5.62 36.51 -14.00
C ASN A 325 4.43 35.70 -14.52
N PRO A 326 3.20 36.20 -14.35
CA PRO A 326 2.00 35.44 -14.68
C PRO A 326 1.74 35.20 -16.17
N THR A 327 2.56 35.78 -17.07
CA THR A 327 2.48 35.55 -18.52
C THR A 327 3.31 34.35 -18.96
N SER A 328 4.30 33.96 -18.15
CA SER A 328 5.14 32.79 -18.42
C SER A 328 4.45 31.51 -17.96
N VAL A 329 4.49 30.50 -18.82
CA VAL A 329 4.02 29.14 -18.51
C VAL A 329 5.12 28.18 -18.93
N TYR A 330 5.52 27.29 -18.04
CA TYR A 330 6.53 26.26 -18.29
C TYR A 330 5.85 24.91 -18.46
N LEU A 331 6.36 24.10 -19.37
CA LEU A 331 5.98 22.70 -19.53
C LEU A 331 7.23 21.86 -19.37
N VAL A 332 7.24 20.93 -18.42
CA VAL A 332 8.19 19.82 -18.45
C VAL A 332 7.51 18.66 -19.16
N CYS A 333 8.13 18.18 -20.21
CA CYS A 333 7.59 17.14 -21.07
C CYS A 333 8.44 15.88 -20.94
N GLY A 334 7.82 14.76 -20.60
CA GLY A 334 8.48 13.46 -20.67
C GLY A 334 7.79 12.50 -21.65
N PRO A 335 8.50 11.45 -22.07
CA PRO A 335 8.05 10.56 -23.14
C PRO A 335 7.21 9.39 -22.59
N ALA A 336 6.74 8.50 -23.46
CA ALA A 336 6.06 7.27 -23.06
C ALA A 336 7.06 6.29 -22.45
N PHE A 337 6.56 5.35 -21.65
CA PHE A 337 7.38 4.26 -21.15
C PHE A 337 8.08 3.49 -22.26
N GLY A 338 9.37 3.18 -22.03
CA GLY A 338 10.23 2.47 -22.98
C GLY A 338 10.83 3.34 -24.09
N ASP A 339 10.49 4.63 -24.15
CA ASP A 339 11.22 5.61 -24.95
C ASP A 339 12.43 6.16 -24.16
N TYR A 340 13.42 6.76 -24.84
CA TYR A 340 14.77 6.91 -24.29
C TYR A 340 15.25 8.35 -24.00
N THR A 341 14.38 9.34 -23.78
CA THR A 341 14.86 10.75 -23.66
C THR A 341 13.95 11.70 -22.88
N PHE A 342 14.54 12.67 -22.19
CA PHE A 342 13.86 13.91 -21.81
C PHE A 342 13.35 14.67 -23.05
N VAL A 343 12.03 14.85 -23.20
CA VAL A 343 11.46 15.52 -24.39
C VAL A 343 11.80 17.01 -24.38
N GLY A 344 11.79 17.63 -23.20
CA GLY A 344 12.33 18.95 -22.97
C GLY A 344 11.51 19.81 -22.03
N LEU A 345 12.11 20.93 -21.62
CA LEU A 345 11.43 22.04 -20.98
C LEU A 345 11.04 23.06 -22.04
N TYR A 346 9.76 23.39 -22.08
CA TYR A 346 9.20 24.40 -22.98
C TYR A 346 8.67 25.58 -22.18
N ARG A 347 8.67 26.75 -22.80
CA ARG A 347 8.18 27.98 -22.18
C ARG A 347 7.32 28.81 -23.12
N SER A 348 6.19 29.26 -22.63
CA SER A 348 5.36 30.29 -23.22
C SER A 348 5.67 31.65 -22.60
N TYR A 349 5.57 32.71 -23.42
CA TYR A 349 5.68 34.11 -23.01
C TYR A 349 4.35 34.87 -23.15
N ASP A 350 3.29 34.21 -23.60
CA ASP A 350 2.05 34.80 -24.08
C ASP A 350 0.81 34.19 -23.41
N ASN A 351 0.93 33.76 -22.16
CA ASN A 351 -0.13 33.12 -21.37
C ASN A 351 -0.57 31.76 -21.94
N GLY A 352 0.38 30.97 -22.44
CA GLY A 352 0.15 29.61 -22.96
C GLY A 352 -0.49 29.58 -24.35
N GLN A 353 -0.28 30.60 -25.20
CA GLN A 353 -0.78 30.60 -26.58
C GLN A 353 0.23 30.00 -27.57
N SER A 354 1.51 30.09 -27.25
CA SER A 354 2.58 29.41 -27.97
C SER A 354 3.74 29.08 -27.04
N PHE A 355 4.52 28.07 -27.39
CA PHE A 355 5.67 27.60 -26.62
C PHE A 355 6.94 27.58 -27.46
N SER A 356 8.09 27.70 -26.80
CA SER A 356 9.40 27.47 -27.39
C SER A 356 10.17 26.48 -26.53
N LEU A 357 10.90 25.56 -27.16
CA LEU A 357 11.85 24.69 -26.48
C LEU A 357 12.94 25.56 -25.82
N ILE A 358 13.26 25.29 -24.57
CA ILE A 358 14.33 25.94 -23.81
C ILE A 358 15.53 25.01 -23.65
N SER A 359 15.30 23.76 -23.24
CA SER A 359 16.32 22.72 -23.11
C SER A 359 15.71 21.33 -23.25
N ASP A 360 16.49 20.39 -23.75
CA ASP A 360 16.18 18.95 -23.86
C ASP A 360 17.37 18.09 -23.36
N SER A 361 18.37 18.75 -22.76
CA SER A 361 19.58 18.14 -22.22
C SER A 361 20.13 18.96 -21.03
N PRO A 362 20.80 18.31 -20.04
CA PRO A 362 20.95 16.86 -19.89
C PRO A 362 19.61 16.15 -19.58
N ASN A 363 19.58 14.81 -19.51
CA ASN A 363 18.36 14.10 -19.13
C ASN A 363 18.07 14.30 -17.64
N ILE A 364 17.16 15.22 -17.32
CA ILE A 364 16.76 15.54 -15.94
C ILE A 364 15.66 14.62 -15.37
N LEU A 365 15.21 13.62 -16.15
CA LEU A 365 14.18 12.66 -15.73
C LEU A 365 14.77 11.29 -15.36
N GLY A 366 16.09 11.13 -15.54
CA GLY A 366 16.81 9.88 -15.39
C GLY A 366 17.49 9.69 -14.03
N TYR A 367 18.28 8.63 -13.94
CA TYR A 367 18.89 8.12 -12.71
C TYR A 367 20.27 8.71 -12.43
N GLU A 368 21.02 9.06 -13.48
CA GLU A 368 22.42 9.45 -13.37
C GLU A 368 22.57 10.91 -12.93
N THR A 369 23.58 11.17 -12.11
CA THR A 369 23.81 12.50 -11.52
C THR A 369 24.28 13.56 -12.51
N ASP A 370 24.75 13.16 -13.69
CA ASP A 370 25.15 14.03 -14.79
C ASP A 370 24.12 14.08 -15.92
N GLY A 371 23.02 13.32 -15.79
CA GLY A 371 21.97 13.17 -16.79
C GLY A 371 22.45 12.57 -18.12
N ASN A 372 23.56 11.83 -18.12
CA ASN A 372 24.06 11.08 -19.28
C ASN A 372 23.45 9.67 -19.39
N ASP A 373 22.16 9.56 -19.03
CA ASP A 373 21.37 8.36 -19.27
C ASP A 373 20.17 8.65 -20.15
N SER A 374 19.55 7.57 -20.61
CA SER A 374 18.44 7.58 -21.53
C SER A 374 17.18 6.99 -20.90
N LEU A 375 17.09 6.89 -19.57
CA LEU A 375 15.97 6.30 -18.85
C LEU A 375 15.11 7.39 -18.21
N HIS A 376 13.88 7.02 -17.84
CA HIS A 376 12.94 7.90 -17.15
C HIS A 376 11.83 7.05 -16.50
N GLN A 377 11.01 7.65 -15.66
CA GLN A 377 9.77 7.05 -15.14
C GLN A 377 8.56 7.99 -15.25
N THR A 378 8.60 8.95 -16.19
CA THR A 378 7.62 10.03 -16.38
C THR A 378 6.16 9.69 -16.12
N MET A 379 5.64 8.58 -16.66
CA MET A 379 4.22 8.22 -16.51
C MET A 379 3.85 7.81 -15.08
N TYR A 380 4.83 7.56 -14.22
CA TYR A 380 4.73 7.27 -12.80
C TYR A 380 5.14 8.49 -11.97
N ASP A 381 6.32 9.06 -12.21
CA ASP A 381 6.83 10.27 -11.53
C ASP A 381 7.06 11.43 -12.51
N LEU A 382 6.46 12.57 -12.22
CA LEU A 382 6.84 13.84 -12.83
C LEU A 382 6.29 14.98 -11.98
N ALA A 383 7.16 15.92 -11.61
CA ALA A 383 6.75 17.12 -10.91
C ALA A 383 7.54 18.34 -11.40
N ILE A 384 6.91 19.51 -11.37
CA ILE A 384 7.55 20.80 -11.63
C ILE A 384 7.05 21.82 -10.62
N THR A 385 7.93 22.72 -10.20
CA THR A 385 7.51 23.95 -9.53
C THR A 385 8.38 25.12 -9.94
N VAL A 386 7.79 26.31 -9.96
CA VAL A 386 8.46 27.55 -10.35
C VAL A 386 8.43 28.50 -9.16
N SER A 387 9.58 29.10 -8.84
CA SER A 387 9.67 30.00 -7.69
C SER A 387 8.66 31.13 -7.77
N ARG A 388 8.03 31.41 -6.62
CA ARG A 388 6.99 32.44 -6.48
C ARG A 388 7.52 33.86 -6.52
N THR A 389 8.82 34.04 -6.30
CA THR A 389 9.49 35.34 -6.19
C THR A 389 10.54 35.59 -7.27
N ASP A 390 10.92 34.56 -8.02
CA ASP A 390 11.93 34.62 -9.07
C ASP A 390 11.63 33.54 -10.12
N TYR A 391 10.91 33.90 -11.19
CA TYR A 391 10.49 32.92 -12.20
C TYR A 391 11.64 32.37 -13.08
N SER A 392 12.89 32.82 -12.90
CA SER A 392 14.04 32.13 -13.51
C SER A 392 14.36 30.82 -12.80
N LYS A 393 13.93 30.66 -11.54
CA LYS A 393 14.17 29.47 -10.74
C LYS A 393 13.07 28.42 -10.90
N ILE A 394 13.47 27.25 -11.36
CA ILE A 394 12.58 26.12 -11.67
C ILE A 394 13.17 24.88 -11.04
N MET A 395 12.32 24.08 -10.38
CA MET A 395 12.68 22.75 -9.89
C MET A 395 11.85 21.73 -10.66
N VAL A 396 12.49 20.67 -11.14
CA VAL A 396 11.87 19.50 -11.77
C VAL A 396 12.23 18.26 -10.98
N GLY A 397 11.25 17.38 -10.80
CA GLY A 397 11.40 16.06 -10.21
C GLY A 397 10.99 14.98 -11.19
N GLY A 398 11.83 13.95 -11.32
CA GLY A 398 11.52 12.66 -11.93
C GLY A 398 12.01 11.57 -10.97
N ILE A 399 13.06 10.84 -11.33
CA ILE A 399 13.80 10.00 -10.36
C ILE A 399 14.53 10.86 -9.32
N ASN A 400 15.18 11.93 -9.78
CA ASN A 400 15.99 12.86 -9.01
C ASN A 400 15.34 14.26 -9.02
N THR A 401 15.85 15.17 -8.19
CA THR A 401 15.48 16.60 -8.27
C THR A 401 16.57 17.41 -8.99
N TRP A 402 16.15 18.32 -9.87
CA TRP A 402 17.02 19.20 -10.66
C TRP A 402 16.53 20.63 -10.61
N VAL A 403 17.45 21.57 -10.41
CA VAL A 403 17.17 23.01 -10.37
C VAL A 403 17.80 23.72 -11.56
N SER A 404 17.09 24.72 -12.06
CA SER A 404 17.61 25.75 -12.96
C SER A 404 17.40 27.11 -12.31
N ASP A 405 18.33 28.05 -12.50
CA ASP A 405 18.24 29.45 -12.09
C ASP A 405 18.24 30.44 -13.27
N ASP A 406 18.16 29.92 -14.49
CA ASP A 406 18.26 30.66 -15.75
C ASP A 406 17.14 30.36 -16.73
N TYR A 407 15.91 30.21 -16.20
CA TYR A 407 14.68 29.93 -16.95
C TYR A 407 14.64 28.55 -17.59
N GLY A 408 15.49 27.61 -17.12
CA GLY A 408 15.54 26.23 -17.60
C GLY A 408 16.57 25.98 -18.69
N SER A 409 17.48 26.91 -18.95
CA SER A 409 18.52 26.73 -19.97
C SER A 409 19.65 25.82 -19.50
N ASN A 410 20.00 25.87 -18.21
CA ASN A 410 20.97 24.99 -17.58
C ASN A 410 20.36 24.35 -16.33
N TRP A 411 20.83 23.14 -16.01
CA TRP A 411 20.31 22.32 -14.90
C TRP A 411 21.44 21.86 -13.99
N THR A 412 21.15 21.85 -12.69
CA THR A 412 22.01 21.32 -11.63
C THR A 412 21.21 20.34 -10.79
N ILE A 413 21.73 19.13 -10.58
CA ILE A 413 21.08 18.14 -9.71
C ILE A 413 21.11 18.62 -8.26
N THR A 414 19.99 18.44 -7.55
CA THR A 414 19.81 18.86 -6.15
C THR A 414 19.63 17.69 -5.20
N SER A 415 19.21 16.53 -5.71
CA SER A 415 19.21 15.30 -4.92
C SER A 415 19.52 14.07 -5.75
N HIS A 416 20.13 13.07 -5.13
CA HIS A 416 20.34 11.75 -5.72
C HIS A 416 19.45 10.71 -5.02
N TRP A 417 18.79 9.87 -5.82
CA TRP A 417 17.89 8.81 -5.37
C TRP A 417 18.58 7.71 -4.53
N TYR A 418 19.90 7.62 -4.64
CA TYR A 418 20.74 6.70 -3.90
C TYR A 418 21.40 7.45 -2.73
N ASP A 419 21.28 6.92 -1.50
CA ASP A 419 21.94 7.44 -0.30
C ASP A 419 23.38 6.91 -0.17
N ASP A 420 24.32 7.48 -0.94
CA ASP A 420 25.74 7.09 -1.01
C ASP A 420 26.67 8.02 -0.22
N ASN A 421 26.13 8.89 0.65
CA ASN A 421 26.90 9.97 1.31
C ASN A 421 27.64 10.89 0.31
N ASN A 422 27.15 11.02 -0.92
CA ASN A 422 27.63 12.01 -1.88
C ASN A 422 27.34 13.44 -1.38
N PRO A 423 28.15 14.47 -1.73
CA PRO A 423 27.81 15.87 -1.45
C PRO A 423 26.48 16.36 -2.05
N ILE A 424 25.89 15.66 -3.01
CA ILE A 424 24.53 15.92 -3.50
C ILE A 424 23.53 15.54 -2.41
N GLY A 425 22.50 16.37 -2.19
CA GLY A 425 21.46 16.08 -1.18
C GLY A 425 20.74 14.75 -1.41
N TYR A 426 20.05 14.25 -0.39
CA TYR A 426 19.22 13.05 -0.51
C TYR A 426 17.73 13.40 -0.49
N THR A 427 17.01 12.89 -1.47
CA THR A 427 15.57 12.61 -1.39
C THR A 427 15.37 11.23 -1.99
N HIS A 428 14.40 10.46 -1.49
CA HIS A 428 14.12 9.16 -2.07
C HIS A 428 13.67 9.30 -3.53
N ALA A 429 13.98 8.29 -4.35
CA ALA A 429 13.58 8.17 -5.75
C ALA A 429 12.08 8.46 -5.98
N ASP A 430 11.76 8.78 -7.24
CA ASP A 430 10.41 8.86 -7.80
C ASP A 430 9.62 10.03 -7.16
N ILE A 431 9.77 11.22 -7.73
CA ILE A 431 9.22 12.48 -7.21
C ILE A 431 7.81 12.71 -7.75
N HIS A 432 6.84 12.72 -6.84
CA HIS A 432 5.41 12.86 -7.14
C HIS A 432 4.87 14.27 -6.87
N ALA A 433 5.50 15.02 -5.96
CA ALA A 433 5.05 16.35 -5.60
C ALA A 433 6.21 17.32 -5.39
N LEU A 434 6.11 18.52 -5.96
CA LEU A 434 6.99 19.65 -5.68
C LEU A 434 6.13 20.88 -5.41
N GLU A 435 6.08 21.32 -4.15
CA GLU A 435 5.14 22.35 -3.72
C GLU A 435 5.83 23.44 -2.90
N ILE A 436 5.49 24.70 -3.17
CA ILE A 436 6.06 25.86 -2.46
C ILE A 436 5.00 26.42 -1.52
N ASN A 437 5.31 26.44 -0.22
CA ASN A 437 4.43 27.05 0.76
C ASN A 437 4.33 28.57 0.49
N PRO A 438 3.12 29.10 0.20
CA PRO A 438 2.95 30.49 -0.22
C PRO A 438 3.23 31.52 0.88
N LEU A 439 3.31 31.10 2.14
CA LEU A 439 3.48 31.97 3.31
C LEU A 439 4.95 32.23 3.66
N ASN A 440 5.84 31.27 3.38
CA ASN A 440 7.27 31.36 3.72
C ASN A 440 8.22 31.07 2.55
N ASN A 441 7.70 30.63 1.39
CA ASN A 441 8.46 30.22 0.21
C ASN A 441 9.40 29.02 0.43
N HIS A 442 9.17 28.21 1.47
CA HIS A 442 9.87 26.92 1.61
C HIS A 442 9.36 25.94 0.54
N LEU A 443 10.29 25.16 -0.03
CA LEU A 443 10.03 24.12 -1.00
C LEU A 443 9.86 22.77 -0.29
N TYR A 444 8.86 21.99 -0.72
CA TYR A 444 8.59 20.66 -0.23
C TYR A 444 8.58 19.67 -1.40
N CYS A 445 9.11 18.48 -1.15
CA CYS A 445 9.23 17.39 -2.12
C CYS A 445 8.59 16.13 -1.53
N GLY A 446 7.62 15.55 -2.23
CA GLY A 446 7.04 14.25 -1.93
C GLY A 446 7.54 13.20 -2.91
N SER A 447 7.97 12.04 -2.41
CA SER A 447 8.48 10.93 -3.23
C SER A 447 8.04 9.56 -2.69
N ASP A 448 8.50 8.46 -3.30
CA ASP A 448 8.18 7.08 -2.88
C ASP A 448 8.64 6.74 -1.45
N GLY A 449 9.58 7.51 -0.89
CA GLY A 449 10.13 7.29 0.45
C GLY A 449 9.60 8.22 1.54
N GLY A 450 8.97 9.34 1.18
CA GLY A 450 8.43 10.27 2.17
C GLY A 450 8.37 11.73 1.72
N ILE A 451 8.65 12.64 2.65
CA ILE A 451 8.55 14.09 2.44
C ILE A 451 9.81 14.81 2.90
N TYR A 452 10.31 15.71 2.05
CA TYR A 452 11.53 16.47 2.25
C TYR A 452 11.27 17.97 2.10
N LYS A 453 12.03 18.79 2.81
CA LYS A 453 11.93 20.26 2.80
C LYS A 453 13.26 20.89 2.42
N SER A 454 13.20 21.98 1.66
CA SER A 454 14.31 22.88 1.41
C SER A 454 13.91 24.34 1.66
N THR A 455 14.75 25.07 2.39
CA THR A 455 14.57 26.51 2.66
C THR A 455 15.40 27.38 1.71
N ASP A 456 16.21 26.77 0.84
CA ASP A 456 17.15 27.42 -0.06
C ASP A 456 17.00 26.94 -1.52
N PHE A 457 15.80 26.44 -1.84
CA PHE A 457 15.38 26.04 -3.18
C PHE A 457 16.22 24.90 -3.80
N GLY A 458 16.54 23.89 -2.98
CA GLY A 458 17.16 22.63 -3.38
C GLY A 458 18.66 22.51 -3.09
N ASN A 459 19.31 23.53 -2.50
CA ASN A 459 20.72 23.37 -2.12
C ASN A 459 20.87 22.42 -0.93
N ASN A 460 19.93 22.44 0.01
CA ASN A 460 19.87 21.50 1.13
C ASN A 460 18.46 20.93 1.28
N TRP A 461 18.40 19.63 1.62
CA TRP A 461 17.17 18.90 1.92
C TRP A 461 17.15 18.41 3.36
N THR A 462 16.01 18.57 4.01
CA THR A 462 15.72 18.03 5.34
C THR A 462 14.60 17.00 5.22
N ASP A 463 14.84 15.78 5.70
CA ASP A 463 13.80 14.76 5.78
C ASP A 463 12.78 15.11 6.88
N LEU A 464 11.51 15.21 6.51
CA LEU A 464 10.37 15.45 7.39
C LEU A 464 9.47 14.22 7.56
N THR A 465 9.90 13.07 7.03
CA THR A 465 9.18 11.80 7.09
C THR A 465 9.02 11.24 8.52
N PRO A 466 9.97 11.44 9.46
CA PRO A 466 9.81 10.94 10.82
C PRO A 466 8.47 11.32 11.48
N GLY A 467 7.71 10.31 11.91
CA GLY A 467 6.38 10.43 12.51
C GLY A 467 5.23 9.93 11.62
N ILE A 468 5.44 9.77 10.32
CA ILE A 468 4.46 9.20 9.38
C ILE A 468 4.54 7.68 9.42
N SER A 469 3.42 6.97 9.28
CA SER A 469 3.41 5.52 9.10
C SER A 469 2.51 5.09 7.94
N ASN A 470 3.07 5.14 6.75
CA ASN A 470 2.42 4.79 5.47
C ASN A 470 3.09 3.63 4.74
N THR A 471 3.94 2.84 5.42
CA THR A 471 4.64 1.71 4.82
C THR A 471 3.68 0.64 4.31
N GLN A 472 3.96 0.15 3.11
CA GLN A 472 3.15 -0.82 2.37
C GLN A 472 3.83 -2.20 2.37
N PHE A 473 3.48 -3.06 3.32
CA PHE A 473 4.05 -4.41 3.41
C PHE A 473 3.41 -5.38 2.44
N TYR A 474 4.26 -6.17 1.77
CA TYR A 474 3.83 -7.33 0.99
C TYR A 474 3.78 -8.60 1.86
N ARG A 475 4.85 -8.85 2.61
CA ARG A 475 5.02 -9.98 3.54
C ARG A 475 5.89 -9.59 4.73
N ILE A 476 5.71 -10.29 5.84
CA ILE A 476 6.50 -10.14 7.07
C ILE A 476 6.89 -11.53 7.59
N ALA A 477 7.98 -11.60 8.34
CA ALA A 477 8.40 -12.81 9.03
C ALA A 477 8.88 -12.48 10.44
N GLY A 478 8.39 -13.22 11.43
CA GLY A 478 8.84 -13.14 12.82
C GLY A 478 9.93 -14.14 13.18
N TYR A 479 10.61 -13.91 14.30
CA TYR A 479 11.49 -14.91 14.93
C TYR A 479 10.89 -15.35 16.27
N GLU A 480 10.58 -16.64 16.38
CA GLU A 480 9.80 -17.17 17.52
C GLU A 480 10.44 -16.87 18.90
N PRO A 481 11.75 -17.05 19.11
CA PRO A 481 12.39 -16.72 20.39
C PRO A 481 12.52 -15.21 20.71
N ASP A 482 12.32 -14.31 19.74
CA ASP A 482 12.42 -12.86 19.93
C ASP A 482 11.27 -12.12 19.23
N GLU A 483 10.25 -11.76 20.02
CA GLU A 483 9.07 -11.01 19.58
C GLU A 483 9.38 -9.64 18.95
N TYR A 484 10.60 -9.10 19.11
CA TYR A 484 11.02 -7.83 18.52
C TYR A 484 11.69 -7.98 17.17
N LEU A 485 12.12 -9.18 16.80
CA LEU A 485 12.79 -9.42 15.54
C LEU A 485 11.76 -9.77 14.46
N ILE A 486 11.50 -8.77 13.60
CA ILE A 486 10.67 -8.93 12.40
C ILE A 486 11.47 -8.45 11.20
N ILE A 487 11.39 -9.16 10.09
CA ILE A 487 11.77 -8.64 8.78
C ILE A 487 10.53 -8.53 7.88
N GLY A 488 10.54 -7.63 6.92
CA GLY A 488 9.44 -7.51 5.98
C GLY A 488 9.82 -6.81 4.69
N GLY A 489 9.20 -7.26 3.60
CA GLY A 489 9.32 -6.67 2.28
C GLY A 489 8.25 -5.61 2.04
N THR A 490 8.68 -4.47 1.50
CA THR A 490 7.83 -3.29 1.32
C THR A 490 7.85 -2.77 -0.11
N GLN A 491 6.75 -2.15 -0.54
CA GLN A 491 6.68 -1.46 -1.83
C GLN A 491 7.65 -0.28 -1.85
N ASP A 492 8.47 -0.19 -2.91
CA ASP A 492 9.45 0.86 -3.24
C ASP A 492 10.58 1.12 -2.21
N ASN A 493 10.42 0.67 -0.96
CA ASN A 493 11.28 0.94 0.19
C ASN A 493 12.04 -0.31 0.69
N GLY A 494 12.09 -1.34 -0.15
CA GLY A 494 12.95 -2.51 0.00
C GLY A 494 12.57 -3.48 1.12
N SER A 495 13.56 -4.24 1.56
CA SER A 495 13.45 -5.16 2.70
C SER A 495 13.98 -4.49 3.97
N ASN A 496 13.23 -4.61 5.05
CA ASN A 496 13.45 -3.88 6.29
C ASN A 496 13.45 -4.82 7.50
N LYS A 497 14.25 -4.48 8.51
CA LYS A 497 14.33 -5.20 9.79
C LYS A 497 13.90 -4.31 10.95
N TRP A 498 13.06 -4.87 11.81
CA TRP A 498 12.71 -4.34 13.11
C TRP A 498 13.36 -5.17 14.21
N THR A 499 13.82 -4.48 15.26
CA THR A 499 14.34 -5.10 16.49
C THR A 499 13.83 -4.32 17.71
N GLY A 500 12.57 -3.85 17.65
CA GLY A 500 11.97 -2.95 18.64
C GLY A 500 12.15 -1.46 18.31
N GLY A 501 11.40 -0.62 19.04
CA GLY A 501 11.36 0.84 18.83
C GLY A 501 10.46 1.25 17.66
N THR A 502 10.57 2.51 17.24
CA THR A 502 9.70 3.09 16.19
C THR A 502 10.35 3.11 14.80
N TYR A 503 11.55 2.58 14.64
CA TYR A 503 12.28 2.62 13.38
C TYR A 503 12.58 1.23 12.83
N PHE A 504 12.72 1.13 11.51
CA PHE A 504 13.37 -0.02 10.89
C PHE A 504 14.79 0.29 10.44
N ARG A 505 15.60 -0.76 10.40
CA ARG A 505 16.86 -0.79 9.68
C ARG A 505 16.62 -1.28 8.26
N HIS A 506 16.98 -0.47 7.27
CA HIS A 506 16.90 -0.85 5.86
C HIS A 506 17.99 -1.88 5.51
N ILE A 507 17.62 -3.02 4.91
CA ILE A 507 18.52 -4.15 4.59
C ILE A 507 18.91 -4.17 3.11
N LEU A 508 17.92 -4.08 2.22
CA LEU A 508 18.09 -4.19 0.77
C LEU A 508 17.14 -3.20 0.09
N GLY A 509 17.60 -2.49 -0.94
CA GLY A 509 16.74 -1.60 -1.73
C GLY A 509 15.81 -2.33 -2.71
N ALA A 510 15.23 -1.59 -3.66
CA ALA A 510 14.16 -2.04 -4.58
C ALA A 510 12.79 -2.24 -3.89
N ASP A 511 11.88 -3.05 -4.44
CA ASP A 511 10.69 -3.50 -3.71
C ASP A 511 11.07 -4.80 -2.98
N GLY A 512 10.84 -4.87 -1.68
CA GLY A 512 10.99 -6.11 -0.92
C GLY A 512 9.72 -6.94 -0.99
N MET A 513 9.83 -8.26 -1.10
CA MET A 513 8.70 -9.18 -1.28
C MET A 513 8.57 -10.15 -0.10
N ASP A 514 8.52 -11.45 -0.35
CA ASP A 514 8.47 -12.47 0.69
C ASP A 514 9.79 -12.60 1.46
N CYS A 515 9.73 -13.07 2.71
CA CYS A 515 10.88 -13.17 3.59
C CYS A 515 10.71 -14.27 4.65
N MET A 516 11.82 -14.77 5.21
CA MET A 516 11.81 -15.71 6.33
C MET A 516 13.11 -15.63 7.14
N ILE A 517 13.04 -15.99 8.42
CA ILE A 517 14.19 -16.06 9.34
C ILE A 517 14.45 -17.53 9.68
N ASP A 518 15.71 -17.95 9.68
CA ASP A 518 16.08 -19.29 10.15
C ASP A 518 15.68 -19.47 11.62
N HIS A 519 14.83 -20.46 11.88
CA HIS A 519 14.24 -20.69 13.21
C HIS A 519 15.28 -21.12 14.27
N THR A 520 16.48 -21.53 13.85
CA THR A 520 17.59 -21.90 14.74
C THR A 520 18.65 -20.80 14.90
N ASN A 521 18.73 -19.86 13.96
CA ASN A 521 19.75 -18.81 13.96
C ASN A 521 19.24 -17.49 13.34
N PRO A 522 18.97 -16.45 14.15
CA PRO A 522 18.41 -15.20 13.65
C PRO A 522 19.37 -14.39 12.76
N ASP A 523 20.66 -14.74 12.70
CA ASP A 523 21.59 -14.11 11.74
C ASP A 523 21.40 -14.62 10.31
N ILE A 524 20.74 -15.76 10.12
CA ILE A 524 20.42 -16.30 8.80
C ILE A 524 19.02 -15.83 8.42
N MET A 525 18.95 -14.99 7.39
CA MET A 525 17.72 -14.36 6.92
C MET A 525 17.59 -14.52 5.41
N TYR A 526 16.36 -14.68 4.93
CA TYR A 526 16.02 -14.79 3.53
C TYR A 526 15.02 -13.72 3.15
N TYR A 527 15.20 -13.08 2.00
CA TYR A 527 14.29 -12.06 1.50
C TYR A 527 14.33 -11.94 -0.01
N CYS A 528 13.14 -11.76 -0.58
CA CYS A 528 12.91 -11.64 -2.00
C CYS A 528 12.85 -10.16 -2.45
N ALA A 529 13.32 -9.91 -3.66
CA ALA A 529 12.95 -8.77 -4.49
C ALA A 529 11.90 -9.21 -5.53
N GLN A 530 11.46 -8.30 -6.40
CA GLN A 530 10.43 -8.57 -7.42
C GLN A 530 10.78 -9.82 -8.25
N ASN A 531 9.76 -10.56 -8.70
CA ASN A 531 9.88 -11.68 -9.66
C ASN A 531 10.79 -12.83 -9.17
N GLY A 532 10.91 -13.00 -7.85
CA GLY A 532 11.68 -14.10 -7.24
C GLY A 532 13.18 -13.84 -7.11
N GLY A 533 13.62 -12.59 -7.08
CA GLY A 533 15.01 -12.27 -6.72
C GLY A 533 15.31 -12.63 -5.27
N LEU A 534 15.75 -13.86 -5.00
CA LEU A 534 15.94 -14.37 -3.64
C LEU A 534 17.37 -14.13 -3.13
N HIS A 535 17.46 -13.59 -1.91
CA HIS A 535 18.72 -13.30 -1.25
C HIS A 535 18.78 -13.98 0.12
N LYS A 536 20.00 -14.35 0.54
CA LYS A 536 20.32 -14.88 1.86
C LYS A 536 21.37 -14.03 2.55
N SER A 537 21.14 -13.72 3.81
CA SER A 537 22.11 -13.11 4.72
C SER A 537 22.62 -14.14 5.73
N TYR A 538 23.86 -13.97 6.16
CA TYR A 538 24.51 -14.77 7.22
C TYR A 538 24.88 -13.93 8.45
N ASN A 539 24.47 -12.67 8.49
CA ASN A 539 24.86 -11.70 9.50
C ASN A 539 23.72 -10.73 9.85
N GLY A 540 22.50 -11.26 9.89
CA GLY A 540 21.31 -10.54 10.34
C GLY A 540 20.90 -9.39 9.42
N GLY A 541 21.05 -9.57 8.10
CA GLY A 541 20.65 -8.59 7.10
C GLY A 541 21.64 -7.43 6.92
N ILE A 542 22.92 -7.61 7.30
CA ILE A 542 23.96 -6.60 6.98
C ILE A 542 24.37 -6.75 5.51
N ASN A 543 24.69 -7.97 5.06
CA ASN A 543 24.98 -8.27 3.66
C ASN A 543 24.20 -9.50 3.20
N ALA A 544 23.96 -9.60 1.90
CA ALA A 544 23.25 -10.72 1.29
C ALA A 544 23.96 -11.23 0.05
N THR A 545 23.75 -12.51 -0.26
CA THR A 545 24.09 -13.13 -1.53
C THR A 545 22.81 -13.57 -2.24
N ASN A 546 22.77 -13.39 -3.57
CA ASN A 546 21.70 -13.94 -4.38
C ASN A 546 21.80 -15.47 -4.41
N ILE A 547 20.68 -16.16 -4.22
CA ILE A 547 20.57 -17.61 -4.14
C ILE A 547 19.40 -18.15 -4.99
N ILE A 548 19.05 -17.46 -6.09
CA ILE A 548 17.99 -17.94 -6.99
C ILE A 548 18.32 -19.35 -7.54
N PRO A 549 17.31 -20.23 -7.74
CA PRO A 549 17.55 -21.62 -8.16
C PRO A 549 18.31 -21.79 -9.47
N ASP A 550 17.93 -21.01 -10.48
CA ASP A 550 18.56 -20.90 -11.78
C ASP A 550 18.13 -19.56 -12.39
N THR A 551 18.93 -19.05 -13.33
CA THR A 551 18.61 -17.92 -14.20
C THR A 551 17.32 -18.07 -15.01
N ALA A 552 16.87 -19.31 -15.27
CA ALA A 552 15.60 -19.60 -15.93
C ALA A 552 14.40 -19.70 -14.98
N ALA A 553 14.61 -19.68 -13.65
CA ALA A 553 13.53 -19.73 -12.68
C ALA A 553 12.79 -18.39 -12.68
N ILE A 554 11.50 -18.42 -13.01
CA ILE A 554 10.68 -17.20 -13.11
C ILE A 554 9.67 -17.19 -11.97
N GLY A 555 9.81 -16.22 -11.07
CA GLY A 555 8.91 -16.02 -9.94
C GLY A 555 7.72 -15.11 -10.28
N SER A 556 6.71 -15.13 -9.42
CA SER A 556 5.62 -14.15 -9.42
C SER A 556 6.06 -12.79 -8.89
N TRP A 557 5.20 -11.78 -8.99
CA TRP A 557 5.44 -10.46 -8.38
C TRP A 557 5.90 -10.59 -6.92
N ILE A 558 5.17 -11.39 -6.14
CA ILE A 558 5.64 -11.97 -4.87
C ILE A 558 5.82 -13.47 -5.08
N THR A 559 7.04 -13.95 -4.89
CA THR A 559 7.40 -15.36 -5.01
C THR A 559 7.39 -15.99 -3.62
N PRO A 560 6.55 -17.01 -3.35
CA PRO A 560 6.51 -17.63 -2.04
C PRO A 560 7.80 -18.38 -1.73
N ILE A 561 8.26 -18.28 -0.48
CA ILE A 561 9.34 -19.09 0.07
C ILE A 561 8.91 -19.71 1.39
N ILE A 562 9.29 -20.97 1.62
CA ILE A 562 9.01 -21.66 2.89
C ILE A 562 10.23 -22.44 3.38
N MET A 563 10.31 -22.62 4.69
CA MET A 563 11.38 -23.36 5.36
C MET A 563 10.84 -24.63 6.00
N ASN A 564 11.63 -25.70 5.96
CA ASN A 564 11.31 -26.91 6.70
C ASN A 564 11.34 -26.62 8.22
N PRO A 565 10.26 -26.98 8.96
CA PRO A 565 10.10 -26.62 10.36
C PRO A 565 11.02 -27.40 11.32
N VAL A 566 11.74 -28.40 10.82
CA VAL A 566 12.68 -29.22 11.61
C VAL A 566 14.13 -28.95 11.20
N ASP A 567 14.43 -28.97 9.90
CA ASP A 567 15.78 -28.73 9.37
C ASP A 567 15.82 -27.42 8.56
N PRO A 568 16.37 -26.32 9.12
CA PRO A 568 16.33 -25.02 8.45
C PRO A 568 17.20 -24.93 7.18
N LEU A 569 18.06 -25.93 6.92
CA LEU A 569 18.78 -26.01 5.65
C LEU A 569 17.88 -26.42 4.49
N ILE A 570 16.73 -27.04 4.77
CA ILE A 570 15.78 -27.40 3.73
C ILE A 570 14.80 -26.24 3.52
N ILE A 571 14.89 -25.62 2.34
CA ILE A 571 14.01 -24.51 1.93
C ILE A 571 13.38 -24.78 0.58
N TYR A 572 12.25 -24.14 0.32
CA TYR A 572 11.53 -24.22 -0.94
C TYR A 572 11.27 -22.82 -1.52
N GLY A 573 11.31 -22.70 -2.84
CA GLY A 573 10.96 -21.49 -3.58
C GLY A 573 9.94 -21.78 -4.67
N GLY A 574 8.86 -21.02 -4.71
CA GLY A 574 7.75 -21.19 -5.67
C GLY A 574 7.96 -20.35 -6.91
N TYR A 575 8.70 -20.89 -7.87
CA TYR A 575 8.86 -20.31 -9.21
C TYR A 575 7.92 -21.04 -10.17
N ASN A 576 8.11 -20.87 -11.48
CA ASN A 576 7.41 -21.63 -12.53
C ASN A 576 7.34 -23.14 -12.24
N ASP A 577 8.29 -23.67 -11.48
CA ASP A 577 8.13 -24.88 -10.68
C ASP A 577 8.50 -24.62 -9.21
N VAL A 578 8.12 -25.51 -8.30
CA VAL A 578 8.65 -25.58 -6.94
C VAL A 578 10.09 -26.07 -7.00
N TYR A 579 10.99 -25.33 -6.38
CA TYR A 579 12.38 -25.72 -6.19
C TYR A 579 12.64 -26.01 -4.73
N LYS A 580 13.45 -27.03 -4.45
CA LYS A 580 13.88 -27.42 -3.10
C LYS A 580 15.39 -27.37 -2.97
N SER A 581 15.88 -26.76 -1.91
CA SER A 581 17.29 -26.80 -1.51
C SER A 581 17.47 -27.63 -0.24
N TYR A 582 18.64 -28.24 -0.07
CA TYR A 582 19.05 -29.02 1.11
C TYR A 582 20.22 -28.38 1.88
N ASP A 583 20.69 -27.23 1.40
CA ASP A 583 21.88 -26.52 1.90
C ASP A 583 21.60 -25.02 2.08
N GLY A 584 20.32 -24.67 2.29
CA GLY A 584 19.88 -23.33 2.57
C GLY A 584 20.06 -22.39 1.38
N GLY A 585 19.87 -22.86 0.16
CA GLY A 585 19.82 -22.08 -1.07
C GLY A 585 21.09 -22.12 -1.93
N GLU A 586 22.10 -22.94 -1.60
CA GLU A 586 23.32 -23.04 -2.42
C GLU A 586 23.08 -23.89 -3.68
N ASN A 587 22.33 -24.98 -3.54
CA ASN A 587 21.92 -25.85 -4.64
C ASN A 587 20.41 -26.13 -4.57
N TRP A 588 19.79 -26.27 -5.74
CA TRP A 588 18.35 -26.45 -5.87
C TRP A 588 17.99 -27.64 -6.77
N VAL A 589 16.89 -28.29 -6.42
CA VAL A 589 16.27 -29.39 -7.16
C VAL A 589 14.89 -28.93 -7.62
N ASN A 590 14.63 -28.97 -8.92
CA ASN A 590 13.30 -28.70 -9.48
C ASN A 590 12.37 -29.90 -9.21
N LEU A 591 11.17 -29.63 -8.67
CA LEU A 591 10.17 -30.62 -8.27
C LEU A 591 8.98 -30.72 -9.24
N GLY A 592 8.91 -29.88 -10.27
CA GLY A 592 8.04 -30.04 -11.45
C GLY A 592 6.55 -29.73 -11.25
N VAL A 593 6.19 -28.94 -10.23
CA VAL A 593 4.83 -28.43 -10.03
C VAL A 593 4.87 -26.91 -9.89
N ASP A 594 3.91 -26.19 -10.45
CA ASP A 594 3.84 -24.72 -10.28
C ASP A 594 3.42 -24.38 -8.83
N GLY A 595 4.22 -23.53 -8.18
CA GLY A 595 3.99 -23.07 -6.81
C GLY A 595 4.07 -21.55 -6.68
N ARG A 596 3.85 -20.82 -7.77
CA ARG A 596 4.10 -19.37 -7.84
C ARG A 596 3.18 -18.49 -7.00
N GLU A 597 2.06 -19.01 -6.51
CA GLU A 597 1.12 -18.20 -5.75
C GLU A 597 1.22 -18.42 -4.25
N ALA A 598 1.14 -19.67 -3.81
CA ALA A 598 1.13 -20.01 -2.40
C ALA A 598 1.78 -21.36 -2.18
N MET A 599 2.55 -21.46 -1.10
CA MET A 599 3.10 -22.72 -0.62
C MET A 599 2.97 -22.80 0.89
N ALA A 600 2.87 -24.02 1.41
CA ALA A 600 2.89 -24.27 2.85
C ALA A 600 3.45 -25.67 3.14
N ILE A 601 3.92 -25.89 4.37
CA ILE A 601 4.53 -27.15 4.81
C ILE A 601 3.97 -27.56 6.18
N GLY A 602 3.82 -28.86 6.39
CA GLY A 602 3.37 -29.42 7.66
C GLY A 602 4.43 -29.39 8.75
N THR A 603 4.06 -28.91 9.95
CA THR A 603 4.96 -28.90 11.12
C THR A 603 5.10 -30.28 11.76
N ASP A 604 4.00 -31.04 11.91
CA ASP A 604 4.02 -32.42 12.43
C ASP A 604 4.64 -33.41 11.44
N ASN A 605 4.54 -33.13 10.13
CA ASN A 605 5.10 -33.94 9.06
C ASN A 605 5.66 -33.04 7.94
N PRO A 606 6.98 -32.76 7.95
CA PRO A 606 7.63 -31.91 6.96
C PRO A 606 7.77 -32.55 5.56
N ASP A 607 7.42 -33.83 5.38
CA ASP A 607 7.27 -34.41 4.04
C ASP A 607 5.95 -34.00 3.37
N ARG A 608 5.04 -33.34 4.11
CA ARG A 608 3.79 -32.83 3.56
C ARG A 608 3.95 -31.38 3.14
N VAL A 609 3.97 -31.16 1.82
CA VAL A 609 4.14 -29.84 1.20
C VAL A 609 2.94 -29.55 0.31
N TYR A 610 2.51 -28.29 0.29
CA TYR A 610 1.41 -27.79 -0.51
C TYR A 610 1.90 -26.69 -1.43
N ALA A 611 1.38 -26.65 -2.65
CA ALA A 611 1.71 -25.66 -3.65
C ALA A 611 0.48 -25.31 -4.49
N SER A 612 0.39 -24.04 -4.88
CA SER A 612 -0.63 -23.54 -5.79
C SER A 612 -0.05 -22.49 -6.72
N ASP A 613 -0.54 -22.48 -7.96
CA ASP A 613 -0.33 -21.41 -8.95
C ASP A 613 -1.45 -20.35 -8.89
N GLY A 614 -2.38 -20.50 -7.94
CA GLY A 614 -3.58 -19.68 -7.78
C GLY A 614 -4.85 -20.39 -8.24
N TYR A 615 -4.81 -21.40 -9.11
CA TYR A 615 -6.01 -22.11 -9.57
C TYR A 615 -5.97 -23.59 -9.22
N ASP A 616 -4.80 -24.20 -9.36
CA ASP A 616 -4.53 -25.57 -9.00
C ASP A 616 -4.06 -25.66 -7.55
N PHE A 617 -4.58 -26.64 -6.82
CA PHE A 617 -4.09 -27.00 -5.48
C PHE A 617 -3.39 -28.35 -5.56
N ASN A 618 -2.11 -28.36 -5.22
CA ASN A 618 -1.26 -29.54 -5.27
C ASN A 618 -0.78 -29.90 -3.87
N SER A 619 -0.74 -31.20 -3.57
CA SER A 619 -0.18 -31.72 -2.33
C SER A 619 0.89 -32.77 -2.60
N SER A 620 1.96 -32.74 -1.83
CA SER A 620 3.00 -33.75 -1.80
C SER A 620 3.05 -34.40 -0.42
N HIS A 621 3.46 -35.67 -0.37
CA HIS A 621 3.52 -36.48 0.85
C HIS A 621 4.89 -37.14 1.05
N ASP A 622 5.88 -36.75 0.25
CA ASP A 622 7.25 -37.27 0.25
C ASP A 622 8.28 -36.13 0.13
N GLY A 623 7.92 -34.93 0.60
CA GLY A 623 8.81 -33.77 0.64
C GLY A 623 8.98 -33.09 -0.72
N GLY A 624 8.03 -33.30 -1.65
CA GLY A 624 7.95 -32.63 -2.95
C GLY A 624 8.34 -33.49 -4.16
N TYR A 625 8.64 -34.79 -4.01
CA TYR A 625 9.04 -35.63 -5.15
C TYR A 625 7.87 -36.12 -5.99
N THR A 626 6.72 -36.37 -5.35
CA THR A 626 5.47 -36.69 -6.01
C THR A 626 4.37 -35.72 -5.60
N TRP A 627 3.54 -35.31 -6.56
CA TRP A 627 2.47 -34.34 -6.40
C TRP A 627 1.13 -34.91 -6.83
N PHE A 628 0.10 -34.62 -6.03
CA PHE A 628 -1.28 -34.98 -6.26
C PHE A 628 -2.10 -33.70 -6.46
N ASN A 629 -2.72 -33.61 -7.64
CA ASN A 629 -3.76 -32.63 -7.96
C ASN A 629 -5.10 -33.40 -8.00
N TYR A 630 -6.09 -32.93 -7.24
CA TYR A 630 -7.41 -33.51 -7.21
C TYR A 630 -8.38 -32.61 -7.98
N ASN A 631 -8.81 -33.08 -9.15
CA ASN A 631 -9.91 -32.44 -9.88
C ASN A 631 -11.18 -32.43 -9.01
N ASP A 632 -11.93 -31.34 -9.03
CA ASP A 632 -13.21 -31.17 -8.30
C ASP A 632 -13.10 -31.40 -6.78
N ASN A 633 -12.02 -30.94 -6.15
CA ASN A 633 -11.80 -31.05 -4.71
C ASN A 633 -12.72 -30.15 -3.84
N GLY A 634 -13.73 -29.51 -4.40
CA GLY A 634 -14.67 -28.64 -3.69
C GLY A 634 -14.25 -27.16 -3.62
N LEU A 635 -13.07 -26.80 -4.12
CA LEU A 635 -12.68 -25.40 -4.30
C LEU A 635 -13.42 -24.76 -5.49
N PRO A 636 -13.73 -23.45 -5.41
CA PRO A 636 -14.30 -22.72 -6.54
C PRO A 636 -13.21 -22.43 -7.58
N ALA A 637 -13.62 -22.15 -8.82
CA ALA A 637 -12.73 -21.68 -9.90
C ALA A 637 -12.33 -20.20 -9.70
N ASN A 638 -11.82 -19.88 -8.51
CA ASN A 638 -11.34 -18.56 -8.12
C ASN A 638 -9.94 -18.69 -7.55
N ARG A 639 -9.22 -17.58 -7.58
CA ARG A 639 -7.81 -17.56 -7.27
C ARG A 639 -7.56 -17.84 -5.78
N ILE A 640 -6.82 -18.89 -5.45
CA ILE A 640 -6.29 -19.16 -4.12
C ILE A 640 -5.33 -18.01 -3.77
N SER A 641 -5.52 -17.39 -2.60
CA SER A 641 -4.69 -16.26 -2.15
C SER A 641 -3.64 -16.67 -1.11
N PHE A 642 -3.92 -17.73 -0.33
CA PHE A 642 -3.01 -18.19 0.72
C PHE A 642 -3.36 -19.60 1.19
N ILE A 643 -2.39 -20.30 1.79
CA ILE A 643 -2.53 -21.65 2.35
C ILE A 643 -1.99 -21.63 3.78
N ALA A 644 -2.74 -22.19 4.73
CA ALA A 644 -2.28 -22.43 6.10
C ALA A 644 -2.49 -23.90 6.48
N VAL A 645 -1.56 -24.45 7.25
CA VAL A 645 -1.54 -25.87 7.64
C VAL A 645 -1.63 -25.95 9.16
N ASN A 646 -2.47 -26.86 9.66
CA ASN A 646 -2.55 -27.12 11.08
C ASN A 646 -1.20 -27.68 11.58
N PRO A 647 -0.57 -27.05 12.59
CA PRO A 647 0.77 -27.41 13.05
C PRO A 647 0.83 -28.79 13.72
N ASN A 648 -0.29 -29.33 14.20
CA ASN A 648 -0.35 -30.63 14.89
C ASN A 648 -0.93 -31.74 14.01
N ASN A 649 -1.46 -31.41 12.83
CA ASN A 649 -1.99 -32.36 11.87
C ASN A 649 -1.93 -31.78 10.47
N SER A 650 -0.85 -32.04 9.75
CA SER A 650 -0.62 -31.50 8.41
C SER A 650 -1.67 -31.90 7.38
N LYS A 651 -2.55 -32.87 7.66
CA LYS A 651 -3.69 -33.19 6.78
C LYS A 651 -4.83 -32.17 6.87
N ASP A 652 -4.85 -31.38 7.93
CA ASP A 652 -5.81 -30.31 8.15
C ASP A 652 -5.25 -28.99 7.58
N VAL A 653 -5.81 -28.55 6.47
CA VAL A 653 -5.34 -27.41 5.66
C VAL A 653 -6.46 -26.45 5.38
N PHE A 654 -6.15 -25.18 5.46
CA PHE A 654 -7.04 -24.07 5.16
C PHE A 654 -6.52 -23.34 3.93
N VAL A 655 -7.43 -22.89 3.07
CA VAL A 655 -7.11 -22.02 1.94
C VAL A 655 -8.06 -20.83 1.91
N THR A 656 -7.51 -19.68 1.56
CA THR A 656 -8.28 -18.46 1.29
C THR A 656 -8.43 -18.24 -0.21
N ILE A 657 -9.57 -17.69 -0.60
CA ILE A 657 -9.97 -17.48 -1.99
C ILE A 657 -10.20 -15.97 -2.23
N GLY A 658 -9.58 -15.44 -3.27
CA GLY A 658 -9.74 -14.05 -3.72
C GLY A 658 -11.04 -13.81 -4.51
N GLY A 659 -11.30 -12.54 -4.79
CA GLY A 659 -12.41 -12.07 -5.61
C GLY A 659 -13.74 -11.88 -4.85
N PHE A 660 -14.66 -11.15 -5.48
CA PHE A 660 -15.95 -10.72 -4.89
C PHE A 660 -17.07 -11.75 -5.05
N ASN A 661 -16.77 -13.02 -4.79
CA ASN A 661 -17.77 -14.10 -4.76
C ASN A 661 -18.34 -14.28 -3.36
N ASP A 662 -19.58 -13.84 -3.17
CA ASP A 662 -20.24 -13.93 -1.86
C ASP A 662 -20.29 -15.37 -1.33
N GLY A 663 -20.06 -15.53 -0.03
CA GLY A 663 -20.00 -16.84 0.63
C GLY A 663 -18.87 -17.78 0.18
N LYS A 664 -17.89 -17.32 -0.60
CA LYS A 664 -16.75 -18.15 -1.10
C LYS A 664 -15.41 -17.48 -0.80
N LYS A 665 -14.94 -17.59 0.44
CA LYS A 665 -13.73 -16.94 0.94
C LYS A 665 -12.75 -17.89 1.61
N VAL A 666 -13.22 -18.83 2.41
CA VAL A 666 -12.35 -19.71 3.20
C VAL A 666 -12.83 -21.15 3.13
N TYR A 667 -11.90 -22.06 2.87
CA TYR A 667 -12.15 -23.49 2.73
C TYR A 667 -11.19 -24.30 3.60
N ARG A 668 -11.64 -25.44 4.09
CA ARG A 668 -10.86 -26.36 4.94
C ARG A 668 -10.89 -27.78 4.38
N SER A 669 -9.76 -28.45 4.35
CA SER A 669 -9.63 -29.87 4.07
C SER A 669 -9.05 -30.57 5.29
N THR A 670 -9.65 -31.68 5.73
CA THR A 670 -9.05 -32.58 6.75
C THR A 670 -8.43 -33.83 6.12
N SER A 671 -8.30 -33.83 4.80
CA SER A 671 -7.85 -34.95 3.97
C SER A 671 -6.73 -34.50 3.04
N ASN A 672 -5.84 -33.63 3.54
CA ASN A 672 -4.64 -33.18 2.84
C ASN A 672 -4.91 -32.61 1.43
N GLY A 673 -6.06 -31.97 1.24
CA GLY A 673 -6.47 -31.35 -0.01
C GLY A 673 -7.29 -32.23 -0.95
N GLU A 674 -7.54 -33.50 -0.61
CA GLU A 674 -8.41 -34.39 -1.41
C GLU A 674 -9.84 -33.84 -1.54
N SER A 675 -10.34 -33.20 -0.49
CA SER A 675 -11.66 -32.59 -0.46
C SER A 675 -11.69 -31.39 0.49
N PHE A 676 -12.34 -30.31 0.06
CA PHE A 676 -12.49 -29.06 0.78
C PHE A 676 -13.95 -28.82 1.12
N THR A 677 -14.17 -28.32 2.33
CA THR A 677 -15.46 -27.83 2.81
C THR A 677 -15.40 -26.31 2.88
N ASN A 678 -16.41 -25.64 2.33
CA ASN A 678 -16.55 -24.20 2.48
C ASN A 678 -16.89 -23.85 3.93
N ILE A 679 -16.07 -23.01 4.54
CA ILE A 679 -16.22 -22.54 5.93
C ILE A 679 -16.30 -21.02 6.04
N THR A 680 -16.68 -20.35 4.95
CA THR A 680 -16.79 -18.89 4.85
C THR A 680 -17.75 -18.28 5.87
N GLY A 681 -18.85 -18.97 6.19
CA GLY A 681 -19.78 -18.53 7.24
C GLY A 681 -20.38 -17.16 6.96
N SER A 682 -20.40 -16.28 7.97
CA SER A 682 -20.96 -14.91 7.90
C SER A 682 -19.97 -13.81 7.53
N LEU A 683 -18.78 -14.15 7.02
CA LEU A 683 -17.82 -13.15 6.55
C LEU A 683 -18.46 -12.21 5.52
N PRO A 684 -18.20 -10.90 5.58
CA PRO A 684 -18.59 -10.00 4.51
C PRO A 684 -17.91 -10.38 3.19
N ASN A 685 -18.51 -9.98 2.06
CA ASN A 685 -17.93 -10.20 0.73
C ASN A 685 -16.77 -9.22 0.45
N VAL A 686 -15.74 -9.27 1.29
CA VAL A 686 -14.48 -8.52 1.19
C VAL A 686 -13.35 -9.43 0.74
N ILE A 687 -12.26 -8.84 0.25
CA ILE A 687 -11.08 -9.59 -0.20
C ILE A 687 -10.32 -10.17 1.00
N VAL A 688 -9.93 -11.44 0.91
CA VAL A 688 -9.10 -12.14 1.90
C VAL A 688 -7.71 -12.38 1.31
N ASN A 689 -6.68 -11.78 1.92
CA ASN A 689 -5.32 -11.75 1.39
C ASN A 689 -4.40 -12.83 2.01
N CYS A 690 -4.61 -13.17 3.28
CA CYS A 690 -3.79 -14.13 4.00
C CYS A 690 -4.57 -14.89 5.08
N ILE A 691 -4.00 -16.00 5.55
CA ILE A 691 -4.49 -16.77 6.69
C ILE A 691 -3.31 -17.22 7.56
N ALA A 692 -3.44 -17.05 8.88
CA ALA A 692 -2.48 -17.55 9.87
C ALA A 692 -3.18 -18.53 10.81
N TYR A 693 -2.48 -19.61 11.17
CA TYR A 693 -2.97 -20.68 12.01
C TYR A 693 -2.32 -20.61 13.39
N GLU A 694 -3.11 -20.51 14.45
CA GLU A 694 -2.62 -20.45 15.84
C GLU A 694 -2.42 -21.85 16.43
N ASN A 695 -1.26 -22.12 16.99
CA ASN A 695 -0.93 -23.36 17.66
C ASN A 695 -1.36 -23.35 19.13
N THR A 696 -2.65 -23.61 19.40
CA THR A 696 -3.16 -23.65 20.78
C THR A 696 -2.81 -24.94 21.56
N GLY A 697 -1.86 -25.76 21.10
CA GLY A 697 -1.48 -27.03 21.72
C GLY A 697 -2.14 -28.28 21.09
N ALA A 698 -2.31 -29.35 21.87
CA ALA A 698 -2.45 -30.74 21.39
C ALA A 698 -3.57 -31.05 20.35
N ASP A 699 -4.55 -30.18 20.17
CA ASP A 699 -5.45 -30.17 19.02
C ASP A 699 -5.93 -28.72 18.84
N PRO A 700 -5.36 -27.96 17.90
CA PRO A 700 -5.75 -26.57 17.77
C PRO A 700 -7.13 -26.55 17.13
N ASP A 701 -8.06 -25.91 17.83
CA ASP A 701 -9.50 -26.07 17.61
C ASP A 701 -9.98 -25.30 16.36
N GLY A 702 -9.29 -25.44 15.22
CA GLY A 702 -9.53 -24.64 14.02
C GLY A 702 -9.29 -23.15 14.22
N ALA A 703 -8.36 -22.79 15.13
CA ALA A 703 -8.03 -21.42 15.50
C ALA A 703 -7.23 -20.73 14.37
N VAL A 704 -7.90 -19.86 13.61
CA VAL A 704 -7.31 -19.17 12.46
C VAL A 704 -7.68 -17.70 12.43
N TYR A 705 -6.75 -16.89 11.93
CA TYR A 705 -6.93 -15.47 11.64
C TYR A 705 -6.82 -15.26 10.15
N ILE A 706 -7.65 -14.38 9.60
CA ILE A 706 -7.53 -13.97 8.20
C ILE A 706 -7.30 -12.46 8.11
N GLY A 707 -6.37 -12.07 7.24
CA GLY A 707 -6.15 -10.68 6.85
C GLY A 707 -6.99 -10.33 5.63
N THR A 708 -7.72 -9.24 5.70
CA THR A 708 -8.65 -8.78 4.65
C THR A 708 -8.35 -7.34 4.24
N ASP A 709 -9.02 -6.85 3.21
CA ASP A 709 -8.93 -5.44 2.79
C ASP A 709 -9.53 -4.45 3.82
N VAL A 710 -10.23 -4.95 4.85
CA VAL A 710 -10.90 -4.11 5.87
C VAL A 710 -10.45 -4.38 7.31
N GLY A 711 -9.45 -5.27 7.50
CA GLY A 711 -8.92 -5.65 8.80
C GLY A 711 -8.76 -7.16 8.96
N VAL A 712 -8.75 -7.63 10.22
CA VAL A 712 -8.57 -9.02 10.61
C VAL A 712 -9.87 -9.62 11.15
N PHE A 713 -10.12 -10.89 10.82
CA PHE A 713 -11.18 -11.72 11.41
C PHE A 713 -10.58 -12.96 12.06
N TYR A 714 -11.24 -13.47 13.10
CA TYR A 714 -10.84 -14.67 13.83
C TYR A 714 -11.95 -15.71 13.85
N ARG A 715 -11.57 -16.99 13.91
CA ARG A 715 -12.46 -18.13 14.07
C ARG A 715 -11.79 -19.22 14.89
N ASN A 716 -12.60 -19.99 15.62
CA ASN A 716 -12.28 -21.38 16.02
C ASN A 716 -13.56 -22.25 15.96
N ASN A 717 -13.45 -23.55 16.17
CA ASN A 717 -14.58 -24.49 16.12
C ASN A 717 -15.59 -24.21 17.25
N SER A 718 -15.11 -23.79 18.42
CA SER A 718 -15.95 -23.44 19.58
C SER A 718 -16.86 -22.23 19.31
N LEU A 719 -16.40 -21.23 18.55
CA LEU A 719 -17.20 -20.09 18.10
C LEU A 719 -18.20 -20.47 17.00
N GLY A 720 -17.84 -21.45 16.16
CA GLY A 720 -18.65 -21.94 15.04
C GLY A 720 -18.65 -21.04 13.80
N ASP A 721 -18.38 -19.75 13.96
CA ASP A 721 -18.31 -18.75 12.88
C ASP A 721 -17.24 -17.67 13.16
N TRP A 722 -17.05 -16.77 12.20
CA TRP A 722 -16.08 -15.69 12.25
C TRP A 722 -16.55 -14.51 13.09
N ILE A 723 -15.62 -13.91 13.82
CA ILE A 723 -15.78 -12.62 14.52
C ILE A 723 -14.78 -11.61 13.95
N PRO A 724 -15.10 -10.30 13.91
CA PRO A 724 -14.08 -9.31 13.61
C PRO A 724 -13.07 -9.32 14.75
N TYR A 725 -11.80 -9.25 14.39
CA TYR A 725 -10.68 -9.19 15.33
C TYR A 725 -9.82 -7.97 14.99
N SER A 726 -10.45 -6.80 14.90
CA SER A 726 -9.86 -5.56 14.34
C SER A 726 -9.96 -4.34 15.26
N ASN A 727 -10.31 -4.52 16.55
CA ASN A 727 -10.40 -3.38 17.45
C ASN A 727 -9.05 -2.65 17.53
N TRP A 728 -9.10 -1.32 17.32
CA TRP A 728 -7.96 -0.40 17.25
C TRP A 728 -7.04 -0.56 16.03
N LEU A 729 -7.34 -1.50 15.12
CA LEU A 729 -6.69 -1.56 13.82
C LEU A 729 -7.38 -0.56 12.88
N PRO A 730 -6.64 0.29 12.13
CA PRO A 730 -7.24 1.09 11.07
C PRO A 730 -7.91 0.18 10.03
N THR A 731 -8.96 0.66 9.37
CA THR A 731 -9.48 -0.02 8.17
C THR A 731 -8.45 0.11 7.05
N VAL A 732 -7.65 -0.94 6.87
CA VAL A 732 -6.52 -1.00 5.94
C VAL A 732 -6.38 -2.43 5.44
N PRO A 733 -5.91 -2.65 4.20
CA PRO A 733 -5.56 -3.99 3.76
C PRO A 733 -4.46 -4.61 4.61
N VAL A 734 -4.73 -5.82 5.11
CA VAL A 734 -3.78 -6.68 5.80
C VAL A 734 -3.33 -7.76 4.83
N PHE A 735 -2.07 -7.71 4.42
CA PHE A 735 -1.53 -8.64 3.41
C PHE A 735 -0.83 -9.84 4.02
N ASP A 736 -0.44 -9.76 5.29
CA ASP A 736 0.25 -10.83 5.96
C ASP A 736 0.08 -10.79 7.48
N LEU A 737 0.10 -11.97 8.10
CA LEU A 737 -0.12 -12.17 9.54
C LEU A 737 0.89 -13.17 10.09
N GLU A 738 1.64 -12.75 11.11
CA GLU A 738 2.65 -13.58 11.78
C GLU A 738 2.28 -13.77 13.24
N ILE A 739 2.24 -15.02 13.70
CA ILE A 739 1.95 -15.38 15.08
C ILE A 739 3.26 -15.74 15.79
N ASN A 740 3.49 -15.12 16.95
CA ASN A 740 4.53 -15.53 17.87
C ASN A 740 3.86 -16.30 19.02
N GLU A 741 3.97 -17.62 18.98
CA GLU A 741 3.25 -18.54 19.87
C GLU A 741 3.80 -18.48 21.30
N ALA A 742 5.11 -18.26 21.44
CA ALA A 742 5.82 -18.17 22.72
C ALA A 742 5.28 -17.04 23.61
N ASN A 743 4.69 -16.00 23.00
CA ASN A 743 4.23 -14.81 23.70
C ASN A 743 2.73 -14.50 23.53
N ASP A 744 1.96 -15.40 22.90
CA ASP A 744 0.53 -15.21 22.59
C ASP A 744 0.29 -13.91 21.76
N LEU A 745 1.07 -13.69 20.69
CA LEU A 745 1.06 -12.46 19.90
C LEU A 745 0.74 -12.70 18.42
N ILE A 746 -0.04 -11.80 17.83
CA ILE A 746 -0.23 -11.73 16.37
C ILE A 746 0.19 -10.35 15.85
N THR A 747 0.98 -10.34 14.77
CA THR A 747 1.45 -9.13 14.09
C THR A 747 0.88 -9.07 12.67
N ALA A 748 0.39 -7.91 12.25
CA ALA A 748 -0.13 -7.65 10.93
C ALA A 748 0.81 -6.74 10.13
N GLY A 749 1.20 -7.21 8.94
CA GLY A 749 1.79 -6.39 7.89
C GLY A 749 0.69 -5.73 7.08
N THR A 750 0.51 -4.41 7.25
CA THR A 750 -0.53 -3.67 6.53
C THR A 750 0.02 -3.02 5.26
N PHE A 751 -0.83 -2.87 4.25
CA PHE A 751 -0.48 -2.19 3.00
C PHE A 751 -0.82 -0.70 3.09
N GLY A 752 -0.04 0.05 3.88
CA GLY A 752 -0.15 1.51 4.00
C GLY A 752 -0.25 2.05 5.41
N ARG A 753 -0.15 1.22 6.47
CA ARG A 753 -0.22 1.66 7.88
C ARG A 753 0.87 1.03 8.76
N GLY A 754 1.90 0.42 8.17
CA GLY A 754 3.00 -0.22 8.90
C GLY A 754 2.62 -1.54 9.60
N LEU A 755 3.37 -1.88 10.64
CA LEU A 755 3.16 -3.04 11.50
C LEU A 755 2.23 -2.72 12.66
N TRP A 756 1.28 -3.62 12.88
CA TRP A 756 0.38 -3.59 14.03
C TRP A 756 0.46 -4.91 14.78
N ARG A 757 0.23 -4.89 16.09
CA ARG A 757 0.25 -6.10 16.91
C ARG A 757 -0.88 -6.13 17.91
N SER A 758 -1.41 -7.31 18.13
CA SER A 758 -2.42 -7.62 19.14
C SER A 758 -2.00 -8.88 19.90
N PRO A 759 -2.43 -9.07 21.16
CA PRO A 759 -2.52 -10.41 21.72
C PRO A 759 -3.38 -11.32 20.82
N THR A 760 -3.08 -12.61 20.79
CA THR A 760 -3.97 -13.60 20.18
C THR A 760 -5.28 -13.71 20.97
N TYR A 761 -6.31 -14.22 20.30
CA TYR A 761 -7.64 -14.43 20.86
C TYR A 761 -7.54 -15.31 22.11
N SER A 762 -8.01 -14.77 23.22
CA SER A 762 -7.98 -15.46 24.51
C SER A 762 -9.39 -15.91 24.86
N PRO A 763 -9.73 -17.21 24.70
CA PRO A 763 -11.01 -17.73 25.15
C PRO A 763 -11.15 -17.59 26.67
N CYS A 764 -12.38 -17.76 27.17
CA CYS A 764 -12.63 -17.81 28.61
C CYS A 764 -12.14 -19.13 29.20
N TYR A 765 -10.86 -19.18 29.57
CA TYR A 765 -10.31 -20.31 30.33
C TYR A 765 -10.95 -20.36 31.72
N VAL A 766 -11.21 -21.56 32.24
CA VAL A 766 -11.60 -21.71 33.65
C VAL A 766 -10.53 -21.08 34.56
N SER A 767 -9.26 -21.30 34.25
CA SER A 767 -8.14 -20.72 34.99
C SER A 767 -6.88 -20.58 34.13
N ARG A 768 -6.00 -19.61 34.42
CA ARG A 768 -4.72 -19.42 33.73
C ARG A 768 -3.52 -19.33 34.69
N THR A 769 -2.36 -19.80 34.23
CA THR A 769 -1.06 -19.49 34.84
C THR A 769 -0.20 -18.76 33.82
N LEU A 770 0.38 -17.62 34.21
CA LEU A 770 1.15 -16.73 33.34
C LEU A 770 2.60 -16.65 33.85
N GLY A 771 3.56 -16.71 32.93
CA GLY A 771 4.98 -16.50 33.21
C GLY A 771 5.64 -15.64 32.13
N GLY A 772 6.96 -15.49 32.22
CA GLY A 772 7.77 -14.75 31.24
C GLY A 772 7.84 -13.24 31.49
N THR A 773 8.30 -12.48 30.50
CA THR A 773 8.34 -11.01 30.53
C THR A 773 7.05 -10.40 29.98
N GLY A 774 6.66 -9.23 30.45
CA GLY A 774 5.57 -8.42 29.90
C GLY A 774 5.89 -8.00 28.46
N LEU A 775 4.86 -7.75 27.66
CA LEU A 775 5.00 -7.30 26.27
C LEU A 775 5.16 -5.77 26.21
N ILE A 776 5.86 -5.21 25.22
CA ILE A 776 5.71 -3.78 24.90
C ILE A 776 4.26 -3.54 24.47
N GLY A 777 3.65 -2.47 24.99
CA GLY A 777 2.24 -2.20 24.78
C GLY A 777 1.35 -2.93 25.79
N TYR A 778 0.18 -3.39 25.39
CA TYR A 778 -0.82 -3.92 26.31
C TYR A 778 -0.87 -5.45 26.22
N SER A 779 -0.98 -6.09 27.38
CA SER A 779 -1.30 -7.53 27.45
C SER A 779 -2.62 -7.70 28.18
N TYR A 780 -3.53 -8.49 27.62
CA TYR A 780 -4.81 -8.78 28.27
C TYR A 780 -4.98 -10.29 28.46
N TYR A 781 -5.29 -10.69 29.69
CA TYR A 781 -5.54 -12.09 30.04
C TYR A 781 -6.82 -12.19 30.84
N GLN A 782 -7.64 -13.19 30.52
CA GLN A 782 -8.90 -13.45 31.21
C GLN A 782 -9.07 -14.91 31.63
N ALA A 783 -9.79 -15.13 32.74
CA ALA A 783 -10.23 -16.43 33.22
C ALA A 783 -11.59 -16.37 33.94
N GLU A 784 -12.37 -17.45 33.92
CA GLU A 784 -13.66 -17.56 34.60
C GLU A 784 -13.51 -17.64 36.12
N ASP A 785 -12.45 -18.28 36.62
CA ASP A 785 -12.23 -18.50 38.06
C ASP A 785 -10.98 -17.76 38.55
N TRP A 786 -9.77 -18.18 38.11
CA TRP A 786 -8.53 -17.61 38.65
C TRP A 786 -7.38 -17.44 37.64
N ILE A 787 -6.50 -16.47 37.93
CA ILE A 787 -5.21 -16.26 37.24
C ILE A 787 -4.07 -16.34 38.26
N ASN A 788 -3.05 -17.15 38.00
CA ASN A 788 -1.75 -17.11 38.70
C ASN A 788 -0.72 -16.45 37.78
N SER A 789 0.18 -15.60 38.29
CA SER A 789 1.21 -14.98 37.44
C SER A 789 2.55 -14.82 38.13
N THR A 790 3.64 -15.21 37.45
CA THR A 790 5.04 -14.88 37.78
C THR A 790 5.63 -13.85 36.82
N ARG A 791 4.79 -13.16 36.02
CA ARG A 791 5.23 -12.34 34.88
C ARG A 791 6.00 -11.09 35.30
N ILE A 792 6.98 -10.69 34.47
CA ILE A 792 7.87 -9.55 34.72
C ILE A 792 7.63 -8.43 33.69
N TYR A 793 6.93 -7.36 34.06
CA TYR A 793 6.75 -6.17 33.22
C TYR A 793 7.96 -5.22 33.38
N ASN A 794 8.96 -5.36 32.51
CA ASN A 794 10.24 -4.64 32.57
C ASN A 794 10.68 -3.91 31.28
N GLN A 795 9.82 -3.77 30.28
CA GLN A 795 10.19 -3.32 28.92
C GLN A 795 9.99 -1.80 28.68
N GLY A 796 9.70 -1.00 29.72
CA GLY A 796 9.69 0.48 29.63
C GLY A 796 8.32 1.15 29.46
N ILE A 797 8.33 2.41 29.00
CA ILE A 797 7.16 3.31 28.94
C ILE A 797 6.13 2.78 27.93
N GLY A 798 4.90 2.56 28.41
CA GLY A 798 3.76 2.13 27.58
C GLY A 798 3.41 0.65 27.69
N GLN A 799 4.21 -0.13 28.43
CA GLN A 799 3.87 -1.50 28.79
C GLN A 799 2.77 -1.55 29.86
N GLU A 800 1.62 -2.16 29.56
CA GLU A 800 0.47 -2.27 30.46
C GLU A 800 -0.14 -3.69 30.50
N GLY A 801 -0.07 -4.37 31.64
CA GLY A 801 -0.70 -5.68 31.85
C GLY A 801 -2.10 -5.57 32.44
N TYR A 802 -3.07 -6.28 31.87
CA TYR A 802 -4.46 -6.34 32.31
C TYR A 802 -4.86 -7.78 32.59
N TYR A 803 -5.16 -8.10 33.85
CA TYR A 803 -5.69 -9.42 34.25
C TYR A 803 -7.15 -9.30 34.67
N LYS A 804 -7.99 -10.21 34.20
CA LYS A 804 -9.39 -10.31 34.61
C LYS A 804 -9.73 -11.74 35.01
N ALA A 805 -10.17 -11.95 36.24
CA ALA A 805 -10.59 -13.28 36.72
C ALA A 805 -11.93 -13.20 37.44
N GLY A 806 -12.76 -14.23 37.39
CA GLY A 806 -14.05 -14.20 38.10
C GLY A 806 -13.90 -14.10 39.61
N ASN A 807 -12.97 -14.87 40.19
CA ASN A 807 -12.83 -14.99 41.65
C ASN A 807 -11.46 -14.56 42.19
N THR A 808 -10.34 -14.98 41.60
CA THR A 808 -9.01 -14.79 42.22
C THR A 808 -7.89 -14.43 41.23
N ILE A 809 -7.02 -13.49 41.59
CA ILE A 809 -5.75 -13.24 40.86
C ILE A 809 -4.60 -13.37 41.85
N ARG A 810 -3.64 -14.26 41.61
CA ARG A 810 -2.48 -14.50 42.48
C ARG A 810 -1.18 -14.11 41.78
N LEU A 811 -0.51 -13.10 42.29
CA LEU A 811 0.82 -12.67 41.85
C LEU A 811 1.87 -13.46 42.64
N GLN A 812 2.39 -14.50 41.99
CA GLN A 812 3.31 -15.46 42.59
C GLN A 812 4.73 -14.87 42.73
N PRO A 813 5.58 -15.40 43.64
CA PRO A 813 6.98 -15.03 43.72
C PRO A 813 7.66 -15.06 42.35
N GLY A 814 8.27 -13.96 41.94
CA GLY A 814 8.81 -13.75 40.59
C GLY A 814 8.05 -12.70 39.78
N PHE A 815 6.79 -12.41 40.11
CA PHE A 815 6.05 -11.30 39.52
C PHE A 815 6.70 -9.95 39.84
N HIS A 816 6.89 -9.13 38.82
CA HIS A 816 7.51 -7.81 38.99
C HIS A 816 7.01 -6.82 37.95
N VAL A 817 6.87 -5.53 38.35
CA VAL A 817 6.53 -4.43 37.45
C VAL A 817 7.55 -3.32 37.71
N THR A 818 8.32 -2.96 36.69
CA THR A 818 9.35 -1.92 36.79
C THR A 818 8.78 -0.52 36.60
N ASN A 819 9.58 0.49 36.97
CA ASN A 819 9.23 1.89 36.78
C ASN A 819 9.04 2.22 35.29
N GLY A 820 7.86 2.71 34.92
CA GLY A 820 7.47 2.99 33.53
C GLY A 820 6.39 2.06 32.96
N SER A 821 6.18 0.90 33.58
CA SER A 821 5.15 -0.07 33.22
C SER A 821 3.93 0.03 34.14
N LYS A 822 2.75 -0.41 33.67
CA LYS A 822 1.52 -0.48 34.47
C LYS A 822 0.99 -1.90 34.56
N PHE A 823 0.35 -2.20 35.67
CA PHE A 823 -0.39 -3.44 35.85
C PHE A 823 -1.75 -3.12 36.48
N LYS A 824 -2.81 -3.72 35.94
CA LYS A 824 -4.18 -3.61 36.44
C LYS A 824 -4.80 -5.00 36.51
N ALA A 825 -5.47 -5.26 37.63
CA ALA A 825 -6.17 -6.51 37.89
C ALA A 825 -7.63 -6.22 38.22
N PHE A 826 -8.54 -7.02 37.68
CA PHE A 826 -9.98 -6.84 37.84
C PHE A 826 -10.62 -8.18 38.21
N LEU A 827 -11.54 -8.15 39.17
CA LEU A 827 -12.43 -9.26 39.41
C LEU A 827 -13.75 -9.03 38.65
N GLY A 828 -14.22 -10.05 37.94
CA GLY A 828 -15.46 -9.96 37.18
C GLY A 828 -15.59 -11.05 36.12
N PRO A 829 -16.79 -11.23 35.55
CA PRO A 829 -17.06 -12.29 34.59
C PRO A 829 -16.20 -12.13 33.34
N CYS A 830 -15.75 -13.24 32.79
CA CYS A 830 -15.00 -13.29 31.54
C CYS A 830 -15.79 -12.70 30.36
N GLY A 831 -15.10 -12.15 29.35
CA GLY A 831 -15.72 -11.56 28.16
C GLY A 831 -16.31 -10.15 28.35
N ALA A 832 -16.30 -9.61 29.57
CA ALA A 832 -16.88 -8.29 29.87
C ALA A 832 -15.88 -7.10 29.71
N GLY A 833 -14.82 -7.24 28.90
CA GLY A 833 -13.83 -6.19 28.63
C GLY A 833 -13.06 -5.65 29.85
N ILE A 834 -12.30 -4.57 29.69
CA ILE A 834 -11.58 -3.84 30.76
C ILE A 834 -12.45 -2.67 31.27
N PRO A 835 -12.92 -2.61 32.54
CA PRO A 835 -13.83 -1.54 33.00
C PRO A 835 -13.39 -0.08 32.66
N THR A 836 -14.30 0.74 32.12
CA THR A 836 -14.05 2.14 31.68
C THR A 836 -13.80 3.15 32.81
N ASP A 837 -14.24 2.85 34.04
CA ASP A 837 -14.09 3.73 35.20
C ASP A 837 -13.48 2.93 36.36
N PRO A 838 -12.28 3.29 36.87
CA PRO A 838 -11.72 2.70 38.08
C PRO A 838 -12.46 3.14 39.35
N GLY A 839 -13.73 3.57 39.23
CA GLY A 839 -14.64 3.96 40.29
C GLY A 839 -14.37 3.14 41.53
N THR A 840 -13.69 3.79 42.48
CA THR A 840 -13.12 3.19 43.68
C THR A 840 -14.18 2.39 44.43
N LYS A 841 -14.20 1.09 44.22
CA LYS A 841 -14.73 0.09 45.16
C LYS A 841 -13.63 -0.92 45.42
N ASN A 842 -12.53 -0.45 45.99
CA ASN A 842 -11.62 -1.33 46.71
C ASN A 842 -12.31 -1.72 48.03
N THR A 843 -13.22 -2.69 48.00
CA THR A 843 -13.71 -3.29 49.24
C THR A 843 -12.59 -4.14 49.86
N GLU A 844 -12.60 -4.33 51.19
CA GLU A 844 -11.60 -5.20 51.85
C GLU A 844 -11.62 -6.64 51.34
N SER A 845 -12.74 -7.11 50.78
CA SER A 845 -12.87 -8.41 50.12
C SER A 845 -12.16 -8.46 48.76
N ASP A 846 -12.23 -7.41 47.96
CA ASP A 846 -11.56 -7.39 46.63
C ASP A 846 -10.03 -7.42 46.79
N LYS A 847 -9.52 -6.79 47.86
CA LYS A 847 -8.08 -6.82 48.21
C LYS A 847 -7.60 -8.17 48.76
N LYS A 848 -8.50 -9.05 49.25
CA LYS A 848 -8.13 -10.40 49.72
C LYS A 848 -8.05 -11.42 48.59
N ASN A 849 -8.68 -11.12 47.46
CA ASN A 849 -8.76 -12.03 46.32
C ASN A 849 -7.79 -11.66 45.19
N ILE A 850 -7.09 -10.53 45.32
CA ILE A 850 -5.90 -10.20 44.55
C ILE A 850 -4.72 -10.37 45.54
N GLU A 851 -4.09 -11.54 45.51
CA GLU A 851 -3.05 -11.97 46.47
C GLU A 851 -1.63 -11.80 45.91
#